data_AF-A0A3B6TH31-F1
#
_entry.id   AF-A0A3B6TH31-F1
#
_cell.length_a   1.000
_cell.length_b   1.000
_cell.length_c   1.000
_cell.angle_alpha   90.00
_cell.angle_beta   90.00
_cell.angle_gamma   90.00
#
_symmetry.space_group_name_H-M   'P 1'
#
loop_
_entity.id
_entity.type
_entity.pdbx_description
1 polymer ?
#
loop_
_entity_poly.entity_id
_entity_poly.type
_entity_poly.pdbx_seq_one_letter_code
_entity_poly.pdbx_strand_id
1 'polypeptide(L)'
;MQRSGGQARKAALAESIAAISEVMSTMASADVGQEKFLDAGSRLQREPPATLEVQRVQNSPTNVMHIAEYLAANVDLAKDLVARCSAVAQQLMDEDLQSITEDLDNVIKNIGHELSRIPASAFGSNRRADGAVGTHLQVTANGQHTSDQRSCDGYSEGDMTIVVANDRPKRRALHDGDMPRLVDFLQGMYHESHEFGGQSFSSLPEVAEYVEPLYDSFFCPLTNKVMVDPVTTESGVTYDRRTIEEYFDSLTDDSEPVICPVTKIAMQSKTLRTNVPLKSTIAEWIMRNEATRIRIARTALSLARTEAMILEAIHELKLLARTRRKNREQMHKIGITKFLARLLEHKDALIRCDSLELLCLLVEDEPGKEIIAKTRAVSRTIKLLSSSSSDERHAAICFLLELSKSELLLENIGSTAGSILILITMKFNNSDDPITSEKAGEVLQNLEKCPKNIKYMAESGYLDPLQRHLVEGSEDVQMEMVGYLGELVQKQEMTINIAGSASEILIKMVHSGNASICKAALDVLVQISSHQPNGKTLVDAGAVPVMVEALFIRKIDDEPMGSKTEAAAVLANIVKSGMNPEAIVVNKEGHVITSKYSVYNFAHMLRCSMPDDLNLNILRVLLALTALPKPLATVVSVMKEQDSSQTVIEFMGSPSEALGVAATKLLTALSPQMGHTIAEKLCKVPGQLSRLIRSISQLGRITERHAVSATLLSKLPYQHLTLNLALLHQNAVPTMLAKIEEMQRGGMRASRHAKPYLEGLVGSLVRLTTTLHDQDVLQAAMDHNFTSVLTDLLVRSSGSDEVQRLAAVGLENLSQQSANRSKPPSEEQQPKKNILRRLRTGRVHDNRKPPAHSRLCPVHRGVCSPAATFCLVEGGTVECLLGVLESNENSHVVEAALGALCTLMDEGVDVVGGVAVLTEHDTPRHVLRLVRQHRNDEQGSGAVLRRCFWALECFLENGGDRCVREVTSDRALPSALVGAFHKGDTATKQVAESVLRSLHRMPDYSATYMSVEL
;
A
#
# COMPACT_ATOMS: atom_id res chain seq x y z
N MET A 1 -22.88 -6.05 18.75
CA MET A 1 -24.20 -6.14 18.07
C MET A 1 -24.16 -5.90 16.55
N GLN A 2 -23.02 -5.60 15.91
CA GLN A 2 -22.96 -5.40 14.45
C GLN A 2 -22.82 -6.69 13.61
N ARG A 3 -22.35 -7.81 14.18
CA ARG A 3 -22.27 -9.09 13.43
C ARG A 3 -23.63 -9.75 13.14
N SER A 4 -24.68 -9.47 13.92
CA SER A 4 -26.02 -10.04 13.67
C SER A 4 -26.79 -9.32 12.56
N GLY A 5 -26.46 -8.06 12.26
CA GLY A 5 -27.11 -7.27 11.20
C GLY A 5 -26.73 -7.75 9.80
N GLY A 6 -25.43 -7.99 9.55
CA GLY A 6 -24.95 -8.50 8.26
C GLY A 6 -25.48 -9.90 7.93
N GLN A 7 -25.65 -10.76 8.94
CA GLN A 7 -26.15 -12.13 8.75
C GLN A 7 -27.66 -12.17 8.48
N ALA A 8 -28.44 -11.31 9.14
CA ALA A 8 -29.87 -11.12 8.85
C ALA A 8 -30.10 -10.49 7.47
N ARG A 9 -29.24 -9.56 7.04
CA ARG A 9 -29.29 -8.95 5.69
C ARG A 9 -28.93 -9.94 4.59
N LYS A 10 -27.93 -10.81 4.83
CA LYS A 10 -27.63 -11.92 3.91
C LYS A 10 -28.78 -12.92 3.82
N ALA A 11 -29.50 -13.18 4.91
CA ALA A 11 -30.69 -14.04 4.90
C ALA A 11 -31.85 -13.39 4.12
N ALA A 12 -32.10 -12.09 4.31
CA ALA A 12 -33.11 -11.34 3.55
C ALA A 12 -32.78 -11.29 2.04
N LEU A 13 -31.50 -11.11 1.69
CA LEU A 13 -31.04 -11.16 0.30
C LEU A 13 -31.22 -12.57 -0.30
N ALA A 14 -30.94 -13.62 0.47
CA ALA A 14 -31.16 -15.00 0.03
C ALA A 14 -32.65 -15.31 -0.18
N GLU A 15 -33.54 -14.79 0.68
CA GLU A 15 -35.00 -14.87 0.48
C GLU A 15 -35.44 -14.12 -0.79
N SER A 16 -34.93 -12.90 -1.02
CA SER A 16 -35.24 -12.14 -2.24
C SER A 16 -34.75 -12.84 -3.50
N ILE A 17 -33.53 -13.41 -3.48
CA ILE A 17 -32.99 -14.18 -4.61
C ILE A 17 -33.80 -15.46 -4.86
N ALA A 18 -34.24 -16.14 -3.80
CA ALA A 18 -35.09 -17.34 -3.91
C ALA A 18 -36.47 -17.00 -4.48
N ALA A 19 -37.10 -15.92 -3.99
CA ALA A 19 -38.39 -15.45 -4.50
C ALA A 19 -38.30 -15.03 -5.99
N ILE A 20 -37.23 -14.33 -6.39
CA ILE A 20 -37.00 -13.95 -7.79
C ILE A 20 -36.75 -15.17 -8.66
N SER A 21 -35.95 -16.13 -8.21
CA SER A 21 -35.68 -17.36 -8.97
C SER A 21 -36.95 -18.20 -9.17
N GLU A 22 -37.82 -18.27 -8.16
CA GLU A 22 -39.13 -18.93 -8.26
C GLU A 22 -40.04 -18.21 -9.26
N VAL A 23 -40.12 -16.88 -9.19
CA VAL A 23 -40.91 -16.03 -10.10
C VAL A 23 -40.41 -16.14 -11.55
N MET A 24 -39.09 -16.11 -11.77
CA MET A 24 -38.49 -16.29 -13.10
C MET A 24 -38.79 -17.69 -13.66
N SER A 25 -38.83 -18.73 -12.81
CA SER A 25 -39.20 -20.09 -13.25
C SER A 25 -40.66 -20.16 -13.71
N THR A 26 -41.57 -19.46 -13.02
CA THR A 26 -42.99 -19.41 -13.40
C THR A 26 -43.24 -18.57 -14.66
N MET A 27 -42.42 -17.55 -14.92
CA MET A 27 -42.50 -16.74 -16.14
C MET A 27 -41.90 -17.44 -17.38
N ALA A 28 -40.95 -18.35 -17.18
CA ALA A 28 -40.29 -19.06 -18.28
C ALA A 28 -41.11 -20.22 -18.86
N SER A 29 -42.09 -20.76 -18.12
CA SER A 29 -43.00 -21.78 -18.66
C SER A 29 -44.13 -21.14 -19.45
N ALA A 30 -44.12 -21.30 -20.78
CA ALA A 30 -45.07 -20.69 -21.72
C ALA A 30 -46.53 -21.17 -21.61
N ASP A 31 -46.90 -21.95 -20.58
CA ASP A 31 -48.19 -22.65 -20.48
C ASP A 31 -48.85 -22.45 -19.10
N VAL A 32 -48.77 -21.23 -18.57
CA VAL A 32 -49.27 -20.90 -17.23
C VAL A 32 -50.61 -20.19 -17.31
N GLY A 33 -51.66 -20.85 -16.80
CA GLY A 33 -53.02 -20.30 -16.73
C GLY A 33 -53.11 -19.01 -15.90
N GLN A 34 -54.04 -18.15 -16.29
CA GLN A 34 -54.32 -16.80 -15.75
C GLN A 34 -54.30 -16.69 -14.21
N GLU A 35 -54.71 -17.76 -13.50
CA GLU A 35 -54.78 -17.81 -12.03
C GLU A 35 -53.39 -17.84 -11.36
N LYS A 36 -52.42 -18.57 -11.93
CA LYS A 36 -51.03 -18.60 -11.44
C LYS A 36 -50.26 -17.32 -11.78
N PHE A 37 -50.63 -16.65 -12.88
CA PHE A 37 -50.06 -15.36 -13.29
C PHE A 37 -50.46 -14.21 -12.34
N LEU A 38 -51.73 -14.19 -11.91
CA LEU A 38 -52.22 -13.24 -10.91
C LEU A 38 -51.68 -13.54 -9.51
N ASP A 39 -51.52 -14.82 -9.14
CA ASP A 39 -50.87 -15.22 -7.88
C ASP A 39 -49.41 -14.75 -7.82
N ALA A 40 -48.63 -14.96 -8.89
CA ALA A 40 -47.25 -14.47 -8.99
C ALA A 40 -47.14 -12.94 -8.87
N GLY A 41 -48.03 -12.18 -9.53
CA GLY A 41 -48.10 -10.72 -9.43
C GLY A 41 -48.45 -10.23 -8.02
N SER A 42 -49.38 -10.91 -7.33
CA SER A 42 -49.81 -10.56 -5.97
C SER A 42 -48.72 -10.81 -4.92
N ARG A 43 -47.89 -11.84 -5.10
CA ARG A 43 -46.75 -12.13 -4.22
C ARG A 43 -45.63 -11.10 -4.33
N LEU A 44 -45.47 -10.44 -5.48
CA LEU A 44 -44.47 -9.39 -5.73
C LEU A 44 -44.82 -8.04 -5.06
N GLN A 45 -46.11 -7.74 -4.84
CA GLN A 45 -46.53 -6.40 -4.39
C GLN A 45 -46.58 -6.19 -2.87
N ARG A 46 -46.47 -7.23 -2.03
CA ARG A 46 -46.39 -7.15 -0.55
C ARG A 46 -47.38 -6.18 0.15
N GLU A 47 -48.51 -5.84 -0.46
CA GLU A 47 -49.61 -5.09 0.16
C GLU A 47 -50.97 -5.77 -0.13
N PRO A 48 -51.94 -5.73 0.79
CA PRO A 48 -53.24 -6.37 0.59
C PRO A 48 -54.12 -5.56 -0.38
N PRO A 49 -55.05 -6.20 -1.11
CA PRO A 49 -55.78 -5.55 -2.19
C PRO A 49 -56.88 -4.65 -1.61
N ALA A 50 -56.61 -3.36 -1.50
CA ALA A 50 -57.64 -2.35 -1.24
C ALA A 50 -58.02 -1.66 -2.56
N THR A 51 -59.15 -2.10 -3.12
CA THR A 51 -60.09 -1.36 -3.98
C THR A 51 -59.47 -0.31 -4.93
N LEU A 52 -59.13 -0.73 -6.15
CA LEU A 52 -59.01 0.18 -7.29
C LEU A 52 -59.94 -0.30 -8.39
N GLU A 53 -61.00 0.48 -8.60
CA GLU A 53 -61.99 0.32 -9.66
C GLU A 53 -61.29 0.25 -11.02
N VAL A 54 -61.59 -0.83 -11.75
CA VAL A 54 -61.13 -1.07 -13.11
C VAL A 54 -61.78 -0.05 -14.05
N GLN A 55 -61.07 1.04 -14.37
CA GLN A 55 -61.36 1.81 -15.58
C GLN A 55 -60.98 0.96 -16.80
N ARG A 56 -62.00 0.43 -17.48
CA ARG A 56 -61.85 -0.20 -18.80
C ARG A 56 -61.39 0.86 -19.80
N VAL A 57 -60.09 0.90 -20.08
CA VAL A 57 -59.56 1.56 -21.27
C VAL A 57 -59.37 0.48 -22.34
N GLN A 58 -60.12 0.57 -23.44
CA GLN A 58 -59.92 -0.24 -24.63
C GLN A 58 -58.56 0.12 -25.25
N ASN A 59 -57.54 -0.69 -25.01
CA ASN A 59 -56.25 -0.58 -25.68
C ASN A 59 -56.11 -1.69 -26.74
N SER A 60 -55.59 -1.31 -27.90
CA SER A 60 -55.31 -2.16 -29.06
C SER A 60 -54.27 -3.26 -28.77
N PRO A 61 -54.24 -4.36 -29.55
CA PRO A 61 -53.35 -5.51 -29.31
C PRO A 61 -51.85 -5.19 -29.44
N THR A 62 -51.48 -4.01 -29.95
CA THR A 62 -50.09 -3.57 -30.15
C THR A 62 -49.32 -3.31 -28.84
N ASN A 63 -50.00 -3.06 -27.72
CA ASN A 63 -49.33 -2.81 -26.43
C ASN A 63 -48.79 -4.09 -25.76
N VAL A 64 -49.27 -5.28 -26.12
CA VAL A 64 -48.89 -6.52 -25.42
C VAL A 64 -47.45 -6.96 -25.78
N MET A 65 -47.02 -6.76 -27.03
CA MET A 65 -45.63 -7.04 -27.43
C MET A 65 -44.61 -6.13 -26.72
N HIS A 66 -44.92 -4.83 -26.63
CA HIS A 66 -44.03 -3.87 -25.98
C HIS A 66 -43.93 -4.10 -24.46
N ILE A 67 -45.03 -4.58 -23.84
CA ILE A 67 -45.05 -5.02 -22.43
C ILE A 67 -44.22 -6.31 -22.27
N ALA A 68 -44.30 -7.26 -23.22
CA ALA A 68 -43.53 -8.50 -23.19
C ALA A 68 -42.01 -8.29 -23.38
N GLU A 69 -41.59 -7.42 -24.31
CA GLU A 69 -40.18 -7.03 -24.50
C GLU A 69 -39.61 -6.31 -23.27
N TYR A 70 -40.40 -5.43 -22.66
CA TYR A 70 -40.03 -4.74 -21.44
C TYR A 70 -39.93 -5.70 -20.23
N LEU A 71 -40.85 -6.65 -20.11
CA LEU A 71 -40.78 -7.72 -19.11
C LEU A 71 -39.54 -8.61 -19.31
N ALA A 72 -39.22 -8.99 -20.55
CA ALA A 72 -38.02 -9.77 -20.86
C ALA A 72 -36.74 -9.02 -20.45
N ALA A 73 -36.64 -7.72 -20.77
CA ALA A 73 -35.50 -6.90 -20.37
C ALA A 73 -35.35 -6.76 -18.84
N ASN A 74 -36.46 -6.61 -18.10
CA ASN A 74 -36.43 -6.57 -16.64
C ASN A 74 -36.07 -7.93 -16.01
N VAL A 75 -36.49 -9.04 -16.64
CA VAL A 75 -36.10 -10.40 -16.21
C VAL A 75 -34.61 -10.63 -16.43
N ASP A 76 -34.04 -10.19 -17.55
CA ASP A 76 -32.60 -10.32 -17.79
C ASP A 76 -31.77 -9.42 -16.88
N LEU A 77 -32.25 -8.20 -16.58
CA LEU A 77 -31.66 -7.34 -15.56
C LEU A 77 -31.70 -7.98 -14.15
N ALA A 78 -32.82 -8.64 -13.80
CA ALA A 78 -32.92 -9.38 -12.55
C ALA A 78 -31.92 -10.55 -12.50
N LYS A 79 -31.72 -11.29 -13.61
CA LYS A 79 -30.71 -12.36 -13.70
C LYS A 79 -29.29 -11.83 -13.49
N ASP A 80 -28.93 -10.71 -14.11
CA ASP A 80 -27.61 -10.09 -13.96
C ASP A 80 -27.35 -9.63 -12.51
N LEU A 81 -28.35 -8.98 -11.89
CA LEU A 81 -28.26 -8.54 -10.50
C LEU A 81 -28.15 -9.73 -9.53
N VAL A 82 -28.93 -10.80 -9.74
CA VAL A 82 -28.84 -12.04 -8.95
C VAL A 82 -27.48 -12.75 -9.17
N ALA A 83 -26.97 -12.81 -10.40
CA ALA A 83 -25.68 -13.40 -10.71
C ALA A 83 -24.53 -12.65 -10.03
N ARG A 84 -24.54 -11.31 -10.10
CA ARG A 84 -23.60 -10.42 -9.39
C ARG A 84 -23.67 -10.60 -7.87
N CYS A 85 -24.86 -10.73 -7.29
CA CYS A 85 -25.00 -11.03 -5.88
C CYS A 85 -24.41 -12.41 -5.51
N SER A 86 -24.68 -13.44 -6.31
CA SER A 86 -24.22 -14.81 -6.04
C SER A 86 -22.70 -14.99 -6.19
N ALA A 87 -22.08 -14.28 -7.15
CA ALA A 87 -20.64 -14.35 -7.40
C ALA A 87 -19.79 -13.60 -6.37
N VAL A 88 -20.36 -12.56 -5.71
CA VAL A 88 -19.60 -11.62 -4.87
C VAL A 88 -20.07 -11.59 -3.40
N ALA A 89 -20.98 -12.49 -2.99
CA ALA A 89 -21.55 -12.56 -1.63
C ALA A 89 -20.52 -12.71 -0.47
N GLN A 90 -19.26 -13.03 -0.76
CA GLN A 90 -18.17 -13.14 0.21
C GLN A 90 -17.30 -11.87 0.34
N GLN A 91 -17.41 -10.89 -0.56
CA GLN A 91 -16.45 -9.76 -0.67
C GLN A 91 -17.07 -8.35 -0.70
N LEU A 92 -18.40 -8.19 -0.68
CA LEU A 92 -19.05 -6.86 -0.73
C LEU A 92 -19.10 -6.13 0.63
N MET A 93 -18.92 -4.81 0.58
CA MET A 93 -19.14 -3.87 1.70
C MET A 93 -20.65 -3.65 1.92
N ASP A 94 -21.07 -3.29 3.15
CA ASP A 94 -22.50 -3.19 3.53
C ASP A 94 -23.30 -2.16 2.70
N GLU A 95 -22.66 -1.10 2.19
CA GLU A 95 -23.27 -0.06 1.35
C GLU A 95 -23.60 -0.57 -0.07
N ASP A 96 -22.69 -1.32 -0.69
CA ASP A 96 -22.91 -1.91 -2.02
C ASP A 96 -24.01 -2.97 -1.98
N LEU A 97 -24.09 -3.71 -0.87
CA LEU A 97 -25.16 -4.68 -0.65
C LEU A 97 -26.51 -3.98 -0.58
N GLN A 98 -26.60 -2.81 0.06
CA GLN A 98 -27.84 -2.04 0.16
C GLN A 98 -28.29 -1.52 -1.21
N SER A 99 -27.38 -0.95 -2.00
CA SER A 99 -27.68 -0.49 -3.36
C SER A 99 -28.23 -1.61 -4.24
N ILE A 100 -27.60 -2.79 -4.22
CA ILE A 100 -28.04 -3.92 -5.06
C ILE A 100 -29.40 -4.46 -4.59
N THR A 101 -29.65 -4.47 -3.28
CA THR A 101 -30.94 -4.92 -2.74
C THR A 101 -32.07 -3.95 -3.10
N GLU A 102 -31.80 -2.64 -3.11
CA GLU A 102 -32.75 -1.60 -3.55
C GLU A 102 -33.03 -1.69 -5.06
N ASP A 103 -32.00 -1.92 -5.88
CA ASP A 103 -32.16 -2.12 -7.33
C ASP A 103 -33.01 -3.36 -7.66
N LEU A 104 -32.78 -4.47 -6.94
CA LEU A 104 -33.58 -5.69 -7.08
C LEU A 104 -35.04 -5.47 -6.67
N ASP A 105 -35.31 -4.77 -5.57
CA ASP A 105 -36.67 -4.47 -5.11
C ASP A 105 -37.42 -3.57 -6.12
N ASN A 106 -36.70 -2.64 -6.77
CA ASN A 106 -37.25 -1.81 -7.84
C ASN A 106 -37.60 -2.62 -9.09
N VAL A 107 -36.74 -3.55 -9.50
CA VAL A 107 -37.02 -4.45 -10.64
C VAL A 107 -38.23 -5.34 -10.35
N ILE A 108 -38.34 -5.88 -9.13
CA ILE A 108 -39.50 -6.67 -8.67
C ILE A 108 -40.79 -5.86 -8.76
N LYS A 109 -40.80 -4.62 -8.25
CA LYS A 109 -41.96 -3.74 -8.31
C LYS A 109 -42.36 -3.39 -9.75
N ASN A 110 -41.38 -3.14 -10.63
CA ASN A 110 -41.63 -2.86 -12.03
C ASN A 110 -42.25 -4.06 -12.76
N ILE A 111 -41.74 -5.27 -12.51
CA ILE A 111 -42.31 -6.51 -13.05
C ILE A 111 -43.75 -6.69 -12.55
N GLY A 112 -43.99 -6.54 -11.23
CA GLY A 112 -45.34 -6.65 -10.66
C GLY A 112 -46.33 -5.62 -11.20
N HIS A 113 -45.89 -4.37 -11.38
CA HIS A 113 -46.68 -3.29 -11.96
C HIS A 113 -47.07 -3.59 -13.41
N GLU A 114 -46.14 -4.01 -14.27
CA GLU A 114 -46.43 -4.29 -15.67
C GLU A 114 -47.28 -5.55 -15.86
N LEU A 115 -47.11 -6.56 -15.02
CA LEU A 115 -47.99 -7.74 -15.01
C LEU A 115 -49.43 -7.37 -14.67
N SER A 116 -49.66 -6.41 -13.76
CA SER A 116 -51.00 -5.93 -13.41
C SER A 116 -51.72 -5.16 -14.54
N ARG A 117 -50.98 -4.71 -15.56
CA ARG A 117 -51.50 -3.94 -16.70
C ARG A 117 -51.95 -4.79 -17.87
N ILE A 118 -51.75 -6.11 -17.80
CA ILE A 118 -52.19 -7.05 -18.85
C ILE A 118 -53.69 -7.36 -18.65
N PRO A 119 -54.58 -6.99 -19.58
CA PRO A 119 -56.00 -7.29 -19.46
C PRO A 119 -56.28 -8.78 -19.66
N ALA A 120 -57.24 -9.33 -18.91
CA ALA A 120 -57.66 -10.74 -18.98
C ALA A 120 -58.04 -11.23 -20.39
N SER A 121 -58.44 -10.32 -21.30
CA SER A 121 -58.76 -10.63 -22.69
C SER A 121 -57.57 -11.04 -23.55
N ALA A 122 -56.32 -10.75 -23.14
CA ALA A 122 -55.12 -11.17 -23.86
C ALA A 122 -54.89 -12.69 -23.84
N PHE A 123 -55.53 -13.39 -22.89
CA PHE A 123 -55.39 -14.84 -22.69
C PHE A 123 -56.56 -15.65 -23.29
N GLY A 124 -57.48 -15.01 -24.02
CA GLY A 124 -58.73 -15.60 -24.49
C GLY A 124 -58.75 -16.00 -25.97
N SER A 125 -58.73 -17.32 -26.21
CA SER A 125 -59.28 -18.07 -27.36
C SER A 125 -58.59 -18.07 -28.73
N ASN A 126 -57.88 -19.19 -28.97
CA ASN A 126 -57.53 -19.81 -30.25
C ASN A 126 -58.61 -19.74 -31.36
N ARG A 127 -58.21 -19.35 -32.59
CA ARG A 127 -58.29 -20.21 -33.80
C ARG A 127 -57.78 -19.51 -35.09
N ARG A 128 -56.72 -20.11 -35.66
CA ARG A 128 -56.31 -20.17 -37.08
C ARG A 128 -55.72 -18.92 -37.75
N ALA A 129 -54.40 -18.87 -37.83
CA ALA A 129 -53.65 -19.17 -39.05
C ALA A 129 -52.17 -19.39 -38.69
N ASP A 130 -51.61 -20.55 -39.06
CA ASP A 130 -50.20 -20.89 -38.92
C ASP A 130 -49.32 -19.96 -39.75
N GLY A 131 -48.20 -19.52 -39.15
CA GLY A 131 -47.12 -18.85 -39.85
C GLY A 131 -46.42 -17.80 -38.99
N ALA A 132 -45.30 -18.20 -38.38
CA ALA A 132 -44.28 -17.33 -37.80
C ALA A 132 -44.56 -16.69 -36.42
N VAL A 133 -44.78 -17.50 -35.38
CA VAL A 133 -44.37 -17.15 -34.00
C VAL A 133 -43.91 -18.43 -33.30
N GLY A 134 -42.69 -18.88 -33.57
CA GLY A 134 -42.15 -20.11 -32.98
C GLY A 134 -40.63 -20.26 -33.02
N THR A 135 -39.86 -19.20 -33.31
CA THR A 135 -38.42 -19.34 -33.60
C THR A 135 -37.51 -18.29 -32.97
N HIS A 136 -37.88 -17.66 -31.85
CA HIS A 136 -36.96 -16.68 -31.20
C HIS A 136 -36.69 -16.87 -29.70
N LEU A 137 -37.02 -18.02 -29.11
CA LEU A 137 -36.68 -18.32 -27.71
C LEU A 137 -35.77 -19.56 -27.52
N GLN A 138 -35.06 -20.00 -28.57
CA GLN A 138 -34.09 -21.08 -28.41
C GLN A 138 -32.89 -20.90 -29.33
N VAL A 139 -31.70 -21.25 -28.83
CA VAL A 139 -30.33 -21.07 -29.37
C VAL A 139 -29.71 -19.76 -28.88
N THR A 140 -28.96 -19.74 -27.77
CA THR A 140 -27.57 -20.22 -27.72
C THR A 140 -27.20 -20.84 -26.36
N ALA A 141 -26.86 -22.12 -26.36
CA ALA A 141 -26.01 -22.75 -25.36
C ALA A 141 -25.16 -23.83 -26.06
N ASN A 142 -23.85 -23.79 -25.82
CA ASN A 142 -22.77 -24.69 -26.28
C ASN A 142 -22.38 -24.56 -27.76
N GLY A 143 -21.12 -24.59 -28.19
CA GLY A 143 -19.83 -24.77 -27.53
C GLY A 143 -18.76 -25.13 -28.59
N GLN A 144 -17.49 -24.86 -28.26
CA GLN A 144 -16.27 -25.53 -28.74
C GLN A 144 -15.75 -25.34 -30.18
N HIS A 145 -14.45 -24.98 -30.19
CA HIS A 145 -13.42 -25.24 -31.20
C HIS A 145 -13.66 -26.44 -32.12
N THR A 146 -13.35 -26.30 -33.41
CA THR A 146 -12.16 -26.93 -34.03
C THR A 146 -11.96 -26.42 -35.46
N SER A 147 -10.69 -26.47 -35.84
CA SER A 147 -10.03 -25.99 -37.05
C SER A 147 -10.31 -26.79 -38.32
N ASP A 148 -9.83 -26.22 -39.43
CA ASP A 148 -9.36 -26.84 -40.70
C ASP A 148 -10.26 -26.55 -41.91
N GLN A 149 -9.76 -26.30 -43.14
CA GLN A 149 -8.50 -25.81 -43.70
C GLN A 149 -8.74 -25.77 -45.23
N ARG A 150 -8.07 -24.85 -45.95
CA ARG A 150 -7.79 -24.87 -47.43
C ARG A 150 -8.98 -24.59 -48.38
N SER A 151 -8.81 -24.01 -49.57
CA SER A 151 -7.71 -23.34 -50.28
C SER A 151 -8.27 -22.73 -51.59
N CYS A 152 -7.43 -21.91 -52.21
CA CYS A 152 -7.52 -21.03 -53.38
C CYS A 152 -8.03 -21.58 -54.75
N ASP A 153 -8.12 -20.60 -55.68
CA ASP A 153 -8.09 -20.62 -57.17
C ASP A 153 -9.46 -20.33 -57.83
N GLY A 154 -9.63 -19.50 -58.87
CA GLY A 154 -8.74 -18.71 -59.74
C GLY A 154 -9.42 -18.44 -61.11
N TYR A 155 -9.13 -17.27 -61.71
CA TYR A 155 -9.18 -16.88 -63.16
C TYR A 155 -10.43 -16.31 -63.88
N SER A 156 -10.28 -15.01 -64.24
CA SER A 156 -10.34 -14.25 -65.53
C SER A 156 -11.33 -14.47 -66.69
N GLU A 157 -11.91 -13.32 -67.10
CA GLU A 157 -12.14 -12.68 -68.43
C GLU A 157 -12.38 -13.47 -69.74
N GLY A 158 -13.36 -13.01 -70.54
CA GLY A 158 -13.47 -13.32 -71.98
C GLY A 158 -14.82 -13.03 -72.68
N ASP A 159 -15.01 -11.76 -73.06
CA ASP A 159 -15.69 -11.11 -74.22
C ASP A 159 -16.84 -11.72 -75.11
N MET A 160 -17.71 -10.78 -75.54
CA MET A 160 -18.36 -10.60 -76.87
C MET A 160 -19.80 -11.12 -77.23
N THR A 161 -20.79 -10.24 -77.00
CA THR A 161 -21.94 -9.71 -77.82
C THR A 161 -22.82 -10.55 -78.80
N ILE A 162 -24.16 -10.33 -78.75
CA ILE A 162 -25.01 -9.60 -79.76
C ILE A 162 -26.52 -9.55 -79.36
N VAL A 163 -27.03 -8.30 -79.19
CA VAL A 163 -28.28 -7.60 -79.65
C VAL A 163 -29.63 -8.40 -79.74
N VAL A 164 -30.84 -7.97 -79.31
CA VAL A 164 -31.60 -6.70 -79.49
C VAL A 164 -32.79 -6.54 -78.49
N ALA A 165 -32.89 -5.32 -77.93
CA ALA A 165 -34.01 -4.43 -77.51
C ALA A 165 -35.33 -4.93 -76.85
N ASN A 166 -35.69 -4.30 -75.70
CA ASN A 166 -36.68 -3.19 -75.69
C ASN A 166 -36.72 -2.39 -74.36
N ASP A 167 -36.60 -1.07 -74.51
CA ASP A 167 -37.08 0.08 -73.73
C ASP A 167 -37.21 0.09 -72.18
N ARG A 168 -36.31 0.84 -71.54
CA ARG A 168 -36.61 1.81 -70.46
C ARG A 168 -35.66 3.04 -70.56
N PRO A 169 -36.13 4.29 -70.46
CA PRO A 169 -35.26 5.46 -70.61
C PRO A 169 -34.38 5.68 -69.37
N LYS A 170 -33.11 5.96 -69.67
CA LYS A 170 -31.99 6.20 -68.76
C LYS A 170 -32.25 7.39 -67.83
N ARG A 171 -31.91 7.21 -66.55
CA ARG A 171 -31.72 8.29 -65.57
C ARG A 171 -30.76 9.33 -66.17
N ARG A 172 -31.23 10.57 -66.29
CA ARG A 172 -30.33 11.72 -66.41
C ARG A 172 -29.63 11.91 -65.07
N ALA A 173 -28.31 11.93 -65.10
CA ALA A 173 -27.52 12.50 -64.02
C ALA A 173 -27.90 13.98 -63.87
N LEU A 174 -28.30 14.38 -62.67
CA LEU A 174 -28.50 15.77 -62.27
C LEU A 174 -27.42 16.08 -61.24
N HIS A 175 -26.47 16.94 -61.61
CA HIS A 175 -25.49 17.48 -60.69
C HIS A 175 -26.09 18.65 -59.89
N ASP A 176 -25.91 18.52 -58.58
CA ASP A 176 -25.76 19.49 -57.50
C ASP A 176 -25.57 20.98 -57.87
N GLY A 177 -26.28 21.85 -57.15
CA GLY A 177 -26.11 23.31 -57.12
C GLY A 177 -27.31 24.12 -57.63
N ASP A 178 -27.93 24.88 -56.71
CA ASP A 178 -28.75 26.11 -56.91
C ASP A 178 -30.21 26.08 -56.39
N MET A 179 -30.40 25.82 -55.08
CA MET A 179 -31.37 26.41 -54.10
C MET A 179 -31.49 25.51 -52.83
N PRO A 180 -31.73 26.06 -51.60
CA PRO A 180 -31.49 25.31 -50.36
C PRO A 180 -32.71 24.50 -49.87
N ARG A 181 -32.47 23.18 -49.68
CA ARG A 181 -33.41 22.17 -49.17
C ARG A 181 -34.13 22.54 -47.87
N LEU A 182 -33.50 23.29 -46.96
CA LEU A 182 -34.12 23.67 -45.68
C LEU A 182 -35.22 24.72 -45.86
N VAL A 183 -35.06 25.65 -46.82
CA VAL A 183 -36.09 26.65 -47.12
C VAL A 183 -37.30 25.97 -47.78
N ASP A 184 -37.04 25.07 -48.74
CA ASP A 184 -38.08 24.28 -49.40
C ASP A 184 -38.78 23.31 -48.42
N PHE A 185 -38.04 22.73 -47.47
CA PHE A 185 -38.59 21.89 -46.40
C PHE A 185 -39.48 22.70 -45.43
N LEU A 186 -39.01 23.86 -44.98
CA LEU A 186 -39.81 24.76 -44.11
C LEU A 186 -41.04 25.30 -44.84
N GLN A 187 -40.95 25.57 -46.15
CA GLN A 187 -42.09 25.94 -47.00
C GLN A 187 -43.05 24.77 -47.23
N GLY A 188 -42.55 23.55 -47.42
CA GLY A 188 -43.35 22.33 -47.57
C GLY A 188 -44.20 22.03 -46.34
N MET A 189 -43.65 22.18 -45.13
CA MET A 189 -44.39 22.02 -43.87
C MET A 189 -45.49 23.08 -43.67
N TYR A 190 -45.33 24.29 -44.23
CA TYR A 190 -46.38 25.31 -44.23
C TYR A 190 -47.57 24.89 -45.10
N HIS A 191 -47.32 24.27 -46.25
CA HIS A 191 -48.39 23.86 -47.17
C HIS A 191 -49.20 22.66 -46.68
N GLU A 192 -48.60 21.72 -45.93
CA GLU A 192 -49.34 20.56 -45.36
C GLU A 192 -50.26 20.94 -44.18
N SER A 193 -50.02 22.06 -43.52
CA SER A 193 -50.80 22.51 -42.36
C SER A 193 -52.16 23.16 -42.70
N HIS A 194 -52.52 23.27 -43.98
CA HIS A 194 -53.78 23.90 -44.41
C HIS A 194 -54.98 22.95 -44.51
N GLU A 195 -54.81 21.63 -44.30
CA GLU A 195 -55.90 20.64 -44.36
C GLU A 195 -56.45 20.16 -43.00
N PHE A 196 -55.79 20.47 -41.87
CA PHE A 196 -56.35 20.17 -40.54
C PHE A 196 -56.16 21.35 -39.59
N GLY A 197 -57.28 21.85 -39.07
CA GLY A 197 -57.41 23.18 -38.48
C GLY A 197 -56.51 23.47 -37.26
N GLY A 198 -56.00 24.71 -37.26
CA GLY A 198 -56.05 25.58 -36.09
C GLY A 198 -54.86 25.55 -35.13
N GLN A 199 -53.72 26.11 -35.54
CA GLN A 199 -52.84 26.94 -34.68
C GLN A 199 -51.86 27.74 -35.55
N SER A 200 -51.99 29.07 -35.50
CA SER A 200 -51.23 30.02 -36.32
C SER A 200 -49.74 30.04 -35.94
N PHE A 201 -48.86 29.68 -36.88
CA PHE A 201 -47.41 29.90 -36.81
C PHE A 201 -47.11 31.32 -37.30
N SER A 202 -47.15 32.33 -36.42
CA SER A 202 -46.95 33.74 -36.80
C SER A 202 -45.53 34.27 -36.59
N SER A 203 -44.55 33.45 -36.19
CA SER A 203 -43.19 33.92 -35.83
C SER A 203 -42.02 33.37 -36.67
N LEU A 204 -42.26 32.40 -37.56
CA LEU A 204 -41.27 31.91 -38.54
C LEU A 204 -41.25 32.63 -39.90
N PRO A 205 -42.35 33.24 -40.42
CA PRO A 205 -42.36 33.71 -41.81
C PRO A 205 -41.55 35.00 -42.05
N GLU A 206 -41.32 35.85 -41.05
CA GLU A 206 -40.55 37.10 -41.24
C GLU A 206 -39.04 36.88 -41.50
N VAL A 207 -38.49 35.69 -41.25
CA VAL A 207 -37.04 35.41 -41.44
C VAL A 207 -36.74 34.74 -42.79
N ALA A 208 -37.72 34.06 -43.39
CA ALA A 208 -37.56 33.41 -44.70
C ALA A 208 -37.61 34.40 -45.88
N GLU A 209 -38.18 35.59 -45.69
CA GLU A 209 -38.32 36.64 -46.73
C GLU A 209 -37.03 37.42 -47.06
N TYR A 210 -35.85 37.05 -46.54
CA TYR A 210 -34.61 37.83 -46.70
C TYR A 210 -33.43 37.12 -47.42
N VAL A 211 -33.66 35.98 -48.09
CA VAL A 211 -32.66 35.46 -49.04
C VAL A 211 -32.77 36.28 -50.32
N GLU A 212 -31.72 37.01 -50.69
CA GLU A 212 -31.76 37.86 -51.87
C GLU A 212 -31.94 37.01 -53.13
N PRO A 213 -32.87 37.39 -54.02
CA PRO A 213 -33.13 36.65 -55.24
C PRO A 213 -31.88 36.58 -56.12
N LEU A 214 -31.78 35.53 -56.91
CA LEU A 214 -30.76 35.39 -57.96
C LEU A 214 -31.05 36.45 -59.05
N TYR A 215 -30.04 37.23 -59.42
CA TYR A 215 -30.16 38.23 -60.48
C TYR A 215 -29.78 37.61 -61.83
N ASP A 216 -30.59 37.84 -62.87
CA ASP A 216 -30.36 37.33 -64.22
C ASP A 216 -28.98 37.69 -64.78
N SER A 217 -28.44 38.84 -64.35
CA SER A 217 -27.11 39.34 -64.74
C SER A 217 -25.94 38.51 -64.20
N PHE A 218 -26.17 37.59 -63.26
CA PHE A 218 -25.13 36.75 -62.67
C PHE A 218 -24.90 35.46 -63.46
N PHE A 219 -25.81 35.08 -64.35
CA PHE A 219 -25.70 33.83 -65.10
C PHE A 219 -24.81 33.97 -66.31
N CYS A 220 -23.94 32.97 -66.52
CA CYS A 220 -23.23 32.82 -67.77
C CYS A 220 -24.23 32.45 -68.86
N PRO A 221 -24.34 33.21 -69.96
CA PRO A 221 -25.29 32.92 -71.02
C PRO A 221 -25.09 31.57 -71.75
N LEU A 222 -23.91 30.94 -71.58
CA LEU A 222 -23.57 29.67 -72.20
C LEU A 222 -23.98 28.46 -71.34
N THR A 223 -23.73 28.53 -70.04
CA THR A 223 -23.97 27.41 -69.10
C THR A 223 -25.21 27.58 -68.26
N ASN A 224 -25.80 28.78 -68.24
CA ASN A 224 -26.89 29.17 -67.36
C ASN A 224 -26.58 28.90 -65.87
N LYS A 225 -25.31 29.02 -65.49
CA LYS A 225 -24.81 28.90 -64.11
C LYS A 225 -24.27 30.25 -63.62
N VAL A 226 -24.31 30.48 -62.31
CA VAL A 226 -23.71 31.69 -61.70
C VAL A 226 -22.23 31.77 -62.06
N MET A 227 -21.79 32.91 -62.60
CA MET A 227 -20.41 33.14 -63.03
C MET A 227 -19.47 33.15 -61.83
N VAL A 228 -18.42 32.31 -61.86
CA VAL A 228 -17.36 32.28 -60.83
C VAL A 228 -16.26 33.29 -61.15
N ASP A 229 -15.91 33.40 -62.44
CA ASP A 229 -14.99 34.41 -62.94
C ASP A 229 -15.57 35.14 -64.16
N PRO A 230 -16.39 36.18 -63.95
CA PRO A 230 -17.05 36.89 -65.05
C PRO A 230 -16.03 37.66 -65.90
N VAL A 231 -15.98 37.36 -67.20
CA VAL A 231 -15.15 38.02 -68.21
C VAL A 231 -16.02 38.56 -69.34
N THR A 232 -15.76 39.80 -69.74
CA THR A 232 -16.49 40.48 -70.80
C THR A 232 -15.72 40.37 -72.11
N THR A 233 -16.40 39.93 -73.16
CA THR A 233 -15.87 39.88 -74.53
C THR A 233 -15.97 41.24 -75.22
N GLU A 234 -15.33 41.42 -76.38
CA GLU A 234 -15.42 42.65 -77.19
C GLU A 234 -16.87 43.01 -77.57
N SER A 235 -17.75 42.01 -77.65
CA SER A 235 -19.18 42.20 -77.92
C SER A 235 -19.97 42.75 -76.74
N GLY A 236 -19.34 43.03 -75.59
CA GLY A 236 -19.98 43.58 -74.39
C GLY A 236 -20.77 42.58 -73.55
N VAL A 237 -20.72 41.29 -73.86
CA VAL A 237 -21.41 40.24 -73.08
C VAL A 237 -20.42 39.61 -72.11
N THR A 238 -20.87 39.35 -70.88
CA THR A 238 -20.08 38.71 -69.84
C THR A 238 -20.38 37.21 -69.77
N TYR A 239 -19.33 36.40 -69.73
CA TYR A 239 -19.38 34.95 -69.61
C TYR A 239 -18.53 34.51 -68.42
N ASP A 240 -18.71 33.27 -67.95
CA ASP A 240 -17.73 32.66 -67.07
C ASP A 240 -16.46 32.34 -67.86
N ARG A 241 -15.30 32.72 -67.33
CA ARG A 241 -13.99 32.58 -67.98
C ARG A 241 -13.76 31.20 -68.57
N ARG A 242 -13.95 30.15 -67.75
CA ARG A 242 -13.69 28.78 -68.17
C ARG A 242 -14.57 28.38 -69.35
N THR A 243 -15.83 28.78 -69.30
CA THR A 243 -16.83 28.40 -70.30
C THR A 243 -16.55 29.06 -71.66
N ILE A 244 -16.15 30.34 -71.65
CA ILE A 244 -15.87 31.06 -72.90
C ILE A 244 -14.50 30.70 -73.48
N GLU A 245 -13.52 30.39 -72.64
CA GLU A 245 -12.23 29.84 -73.07
C GLU A 245 -12.41 28.46 -73.72
N GLU A 246 -13.15 27.54 -73.09
CA GLU A 246 -13.49 26.23 -73.68
C GLU A 246 -14.26 26.38 -75.02
N TYR A 247 -15.13 27.38 -75.13
CA TYR A 247 -15.81 27.69 -76.40
C TYR A 247 -14.83 28.20 -77.47
N PHE A 248 -13.90 29.10 -77.11
CA PHE A 248 -12.88 29.60 -78.05
C PHE A 248 -11.87 28.54 -78.48
N ASP A 249 -11.61 27.55 -77.63
CA ASP A 249 -10.74 26.41 -77.92
C ASP A 249 -11.43 25.36 -78.79
N SER A 250 -12.76 25.26 -78.72
CA SER A 250 -13.56 24.37 -79.57
C SER A 250 -13.66 24.81 -81.04
N LEU A 251 -13.27 26.05 -81.35
CA LEU A 251 -13.21 26.59 -82.71
C LEU A 251 -11.83 26.24 -83.31
N THR A 252 -11.72 25.05 -83.91
CA THR A 252 -10.46 24.40 -84.31
C THR A 252 -9.80 24.89 -85.60
N ASP A 253 -10.35 25.90 -86.29
CA ASP A 253 -9.75 26.48 -87.50
C ASP A 253 -9.46 27.99 -87.30
N ASP A 254 -8.18 28.41 -87.38
CA ASP A 254 -7.74 29.82 -87.28
C ASP A 254 -8.28 30.71 -88.43
N SER A 255 -9.07 30.13 -89.33
CA SER A 255 -9.67 30.78 -90.51
C SER A 255 -11.10 31.29 -90.26
N GLU A 256 -11.78 30.83 -89.21
CA GLU A 256 -13.13 31.28 -88.88
C GLU A 256 -13.11 32.50 -87.94
N PRO A 257 -13.92 33.55 -88.20
CA PRO A 257 -13.99 34.69 -87.31
C PRO A 257 -14.52 34.25 -85.94
N VAL A 258 -13.87 34.69 -84.85
CA VAL A 258 -14.32 34.37 -83.49
C VAL A 258 -15.67 35.03 -83.25
N ILE A 259 -16.76 34.27 -83.34
CA ILE A 259 -18.11 34.80 -83.21
C ILE A 259 -18.58 34.72 -81.76
N CYS A 260 -19.12 35.82 -81.25
CA CYS A 260 -19.76 35.84 -79.95
C CYS A 260 -20.98 34.88 -79.94
N PRO A 261 -21.03 33.91 -79.01
CA PRO A 261 -22.08 32.89 -78.98
C PRO A 261 -23.51 33.44 -78.94
N VAL A 262 -23.71 34.54 -78.22
CA VAL A 262 -25.02 35.16 -77.98
C VAL A 262 -25.36 36.22 -79.02
N THR A 263 -24.45 37.17 -79.28
CA THR A 263 -24.75 38.32 -80.18
C THR A 263 -24.51 38.01 -81.65
N LYS A 264 -23.85 36.88 -81.97
CA LYS A 264 -23.43 36.50 -83.33
C LYS A 264 -22.53 37.53 -84.04
N ILE A 265 -21.93 38.45 -83.28
CA ILE A 265 -20.98 39.46 -83.79
C ILE A 265 -19.59 38.81 -83.92
N ALA A 266 -18.93 39.02 -85.06
CA ALA A 266 -17.54 38.64 -85.29
C ALA A 266 -16.59 39.55 -84.49
N MET A 267 -15.76 38.96 -83.63
CA MET A 267 -14.80 39.63 -82.75
C MET A 267 -13.41 39.64 -83.38
N GLN A 268 -12.61 40.66 -83.08
CA GLN A 268 -11.26 40.85 -83.66
C GLN A 268 -10.17 40.16 -82.85
N SER A 269 -10.42 39.88 -81.57
CA SER A 269 -9.48 39.17 -80.69
C SER A 269 -10.17 38.18 -79.74
N LYS A 270 -9.43 37.16 -79.32
CA LYS A 270 -9.79 36.25 -78.20
C LYS A 270 -9.49 36.88 -76.82
N THR A 271 -9.09 38.15 -76.74
CA THR A 271 -8.71 38.81 -75.48
C THR A 271 -9.92 39.02 -74.56
N LEU A 272 -9.91 38.37 -73.39
CA LEU A 272 -10.97 38.46 -72.38
C LEU A 272 -10.65 39.53 -71.33
N ARG A 273 -11.59 40.45 -71.06
CA ARG A 273 -11.46 41.46 -70.00
C ARG A 273 -12.18 41.00 -68.73
N THR A 274 -11.47 40.85 -67.61
CA THR A 274 -12.09 40.49 -66.33
C THR A 274 -13.06 41.57 -65.86
N ASN A 275 -14.31 41.19 -65.57
CA ASN A 275 -15.33 42.07 -65.02
C ASN A 275 -15.24 42.09 -63.48
N VAL A 276 -14.23 42.81 -62.97
CA VAL A 276 -13.93 42.89 -61.53
C VAL A 276 -15.14 43.38 -60.71
N PRO A 277 -15.90 44.42 -61.11
CA PRO A 277 -17.09 44.85 -60.37
C PRO A 277 -18.14 43.75 -60.23
N LEU A 278 -18.48 43.06 -61.34
CA LEU A 278 -19.49 42.00 -61.30
C LEU A 278 -19.01 40.82 -60.45
N LYS A 279 -17.73 40.46 -60.53
CA LYS A 279 -17.13 39.43 -59.68
C LYS A 279 -17.26 39.75 -58.19
N SER A 280 -17.00 41.01 -57.81
CA SER A 280 -17.16 41.48 -56.43
C SER A 280 -18.63 41.47 -56.00
N THR A 281 -19.55 41.93 -56.84
CA THR A 281 -21.00 41.95 -56.53
C THR A 281 -21.57 40.53 -56.35
N ILE A 282 -21.18 39.58 -57.21
CA ILE A 282 -21.56 38.16 -57.06
C ILE A 282 -21.00 37.61 -55.75
N ALA A 283 -19.74 37.88 -55.43
CA ALA A 283 -19.12 37.41 -54.18
C ALA A 283 -19.80 37.98 -52.93
N GLU A 284 -20.17 39.27 -52.93
CA GLU A 284 -20.91 39.93 -51.85
C GLU A 284 -22.34 39.39 -51.70
N TRP A 285 -23.03 39.12 -52.81
CA TRP A 285 -24.34 38.49 -52.80
C TRP A 285 -24.27 37.08 -52.20
N ILE A 286 -23.29 36.26 -52.61
CA ILE A 286 -23.07 34.92 -52.02
C ILE A 286 -22.86 35.04 -50.51
N MET A 287 -21.98 35.95 -50.06
CA MET A 287 -21.72 36.13 -48.62
C MET A 287 -22.95 36.54 -47.81
N ARG A 288 -23.78 37.45 -48.34
CA ARG A 288 -25.02 37.89 -47.68
C ARG A 288 -26.02 36.74 -47.60
N ASN A 289 -26.19 35.99 -48.69
CA ASN A 289 -27.11 34.85 -48.71
C ASN A 289 -26.66 33.70 -47.81
N GLU A 290 -25.37 33.39 -47.77
CA GLU A 290 -24.80 32.45 -46.80
C GLU A 290 -25.07 32.92 -45.36
N ALA A 291 -24.82 34.21 -45.05
CA ALA A 291 -25.08 34.76 -43.73
C ALA A 291 -26.58 34.72 -43.34
N THR A 292 -27.49 34.96 -44.29
CA THR A 292 -28.94 34.80 -44.08
C THR A 292 -29.30 33.34 -43.83
N ARG A 293 -28.76 32.38 -44.60
CA ARG A 293 -28.98 30.94 -44.37
C ARG A 293 -28.50 30.50 -42.99
N ILE A 294 -27.36 31.01 -42.52
CA ILE A 294 -26.88 30.76 -41.14
C ILE A 294 -27.89 31.28 -40.10
N ARG A 295 -28.47 32.47 -40.31
CA ARG A 295 -29.49 33.04 -39.41
C ARG A 295 -30.77 32.20 -39.42
N ILE A 296 -31.22 31.74 -40.60
CA ILE A 296 -32.39 30.87 -40.76
C ILE A 296 -32.15 29.54 -40.05
N ALA A 297 -31.00 28.89 -40.27
CA ALA A 297 -30.68 27.65 -39.58
C ALA A 297 -30.60 27.85 -38.05
N ARG A 298 -30.06 28.98 -37.58
CA ARG A 298 -30.05 29.33 -36.15
C ARG A 298 -31.46 29.48 -35.57
N THR A 299 -32.37 30.14 -36.29
CA THR A 299 -33.76 30.30 -35.82
C THR A 299 -34.50 28.97 -35.86
N ALA A 300 -34.29 28.14 -36.89
CA ALA A 300 -34.79 26.78 -36.96
C ALA A 300 -34.33 25.95 -35.76
N LEU A 301 -33.05 26.00 -35.40
CA LEU A 301 -32.54 25.33 -34.19
C LEU A 301 -33.23 25.81 -32.90
N SER A 302 -33.56 27.10 -32.76
CA SER A 302 -34.26 27.63 -31.58
C SER A 302 -35.75 27.26 -31.53
N LEU A 303 -36.39 27.06 -32.68
CA LEU A 303 -37.83 26.90 -32.81
C LEU A 303 -38.25 25.47 -33.19
N ALA A 304 -37.28 24.57 -33.36
CA ALA A 304 -37.51 23.20 -33.80
C ALA A 304 -38.48 22.48 -32.85
N ARG A 305 -39.52 21.86 -33.45
CA ARG A 305 -40.51 21.04 -32.73
C ARG A 305 -40.27 19.54 -32.93
N THR A 306 -39.47 19.17 -33.93
CA THR A 306 -39.16 17.79 -34.30
C THR A 306 -37.65 17.59 -34.42
N GLU A 307 -37.19 16.36 -34.21
CA GLU A 307 -35.78 15.98 -34.31
C GLU A 307 -35.24 16.14 -35.74
N ALA A 308 -36.07 15.86 -36.75
CA ALA A 308 -35.74 16.05 -38.16
C ALA A 308 -35.37 17.52 -38.49
N MET A 309 -36.12 18.50 -37.96
CA MET A 309 -35.80 19.92 -38.15
C MET A 309 -34.42 20.29 -37.58
N ILE A 310 -34.06 19.68 -36.45
CA ILE A 310 -32.75 19.92 -35.81
C ILE A 310 -31.64 19.36 -36.70
N LEU A 311 -31.80 18.11 -37.17
CA LEU A 311 -30.81 17.45 -38.03
C LEU A 311 -30.61 18.18 -39.36
N GLU A 312 -31.68 18.63 -40.01
CA GLU A 312 -31.57 19.39 -41.26
C GLU A 312 -30.88 20.75 -41.05
N ALA A 313 -31.21 21.44 -39.96
CA ALA A 313 -30.55 22.70 -39.62
C ALA A 313 -29.05 22.48 -39.33
N ILE A 314 -28.67 21.40 -38.63
CA ILE A 314 -27.27 21.05 -38.41
C ILE A 314 -26.57 20.69 -39.73
N HIS A 315 -27.23 19.92 -40.60
CA HIS A 315 -26.69 19.54 -41.90
C HIS A 315 -26.37 20.76 -42.78
N GLU A 316 -27.31 21.71 -42.84
CA GLU A 316 -27.13 22.98 -43.55
C GLU A 316 -25.97 23.79 -42.98
N LEU A 317 -25.84 23.86 -41.65
CA LEU A 317 -24.71 24.53 -40.99
C LEU A 317 -23.39 23.83 -41.24
N LYS A 318 -23.33 22.49 -41.30
CA LYS A 318 -22.12 21.73 -41.67
C LYS A 318 -21.65 22.08 -43.08
N LEU A 319 -22.58 22.20 -44.04
CA LEU A 319 -22.26 22.62 -45.41
C LEU A 319 -21.64 24.03 -45.41
N LEU A 320 -22.30 24.99 -44.75
CA LEU A 320 -21.87 26.39 -44.69
C LEU A 320 -20.57 26.59 -43.89
N ALA A 321 -20.30 25.74 -42.90
CA ALA A 321 -19.06 25.79 -42.12
C ALA A 321 -17.84 25.36 -42.95
N ARG A 322 -18.01 24.38 -43.85
CA ARG A 322 -16.94 23.87 -44.73
C ARG A 322 -16.61 24.83 -45.88
N THR A 323 -17.54 25.68 -46.31
CA THR A 323 -17.30 26.55 -47.47
C THR A 323 -16.28 27.65 -47.18
N ARG A 324 -16.41 28.36 -46.04
CA ARG A 324 -15.58 29.56 -45.74
C ARG A 324 -15.38 29.77 -44.24
N ARG A 325 -14.17 30.21 -43.86
CA ARG A 325 -13.85 30.62 -42.47
C ARG A 325 -14.79 31.72 -41.93
N LYS A 326 -15.16 32.71 -42.74
CA LYS A 326 -16.07 33.80 -42.35
C LYS A 326 -17.45 33.29 -41.89
N ASN A 327 -17.90 32.15 -42.42
CA ASN A 327 -19.16 31.54 -42.01
C ASN A 327 -19.06 31.00 -40.58
N ARG A 328 -17.93 30.37 -40.21
CA ARG A 328 -17.66 29.94 -38.83
C ARG A 328 -17.64 31.13 -37.87
N GLU A 329 -16.93 32.20 -38.21
CA GLU A 329 -16.90 33.44 -37.43
C GLU A 329 -18.31 34.02 -37.20
N GLN A 330 -19.15 34.01 -38.23
CA GLN A 330 -20.54 34.43 -38.12
C GLN A 330 -21.37 33.47 -37.26
N MET A 331 -21.15 32.16 -37.37
CA MET A 331 -21.81 31.16 -36.53
C MET A 331 -21.46 31.35 -35.04
N HIS A 332 -20.19 31.65 -34.73
CA HIS A 332 -19.76 32.03 -33.39
C HIS A 332 -20.47 33.28 -32.88
N LYS A 333 -20.51 34.34 -33.72
CA LYS A 333 -21.13 35.63 -33.36
C LYS A 333 -22.62 35.54 -33.06
N ILE A 334 -23.37 34.71 -33.79
CA ILE A 334 -24.81 34.49 -33.56
C ILE A 334 -25.05 33.42 -32.45
N GLY A 335 -23.98 32.85 -31.89
CA GLY A 335 -24.05 31.92 -30.76
C GLY A 335 -24.48 30.51 -31.12
N ILE A 336 -24.23 30.06 -32.36
CA ILE A 336 -24.49 28.67 -32.79
C ILE A 336 -23.63 27.69 -31.98
N THR A 337 -22.34 27.97 -31.80
CA THR A 337 -21.43 27.09 -31.02
C THR A 337 -21.94 26.83 -29.60
N LYS A 338 -22.41 27.89 -28.91
CA LYS A 338 -23.01 27.76 -27.58
C LYS A 338 -24.34 27.00 -27.61
N PHE A 339 -25.10 27.12 -28.70
CA PHE A 339 -26.33 26.37 -28.89
C PHE A 339 -26.05 24.87 -29.06
N LEU A 340 -25.12 24.51 -29.96
CA LEU A 340 -24.72 23.13 -30.21
C LEU A 340 -24.13 22.46 -28.96
N ALA A 341 -23.35 23.20 -28.16
CA ALA A 341 -22.86 22.70 -26.86
C ALA A 341 -23.99 22.25 -25.92
N ARG A 342 -25.18 22.86 -25.99
CA ARG A 342 -26.37 22.43 -25.23
C ARG A 342 -27.06 21.23 -25.86
N LEU A 343 -27.01 21.07 -27.18
CA LEU A 343 -27.57 19.91 -27.88
C LEU A 343 -26.85 18.60 -27.55
N LEU A 344 -25.63 18.66 -27.00
CA LEU A 344 -24.96 17.47 -26.47
C LEU A 344 -25.73 16.79 -25.32
N GLU A 345 -26.65 17.52 -24.66
CA GLU A 345 -27.55 16.99 -23.62
C GLU A 345 -28.86 16.41 -24.18
N HIS A 346 -29.06 16.42 -25.50
CA HIS A 346 -30.25 15.88 -26.14
C HIS A 346 -30.37 14.35 -25.94
N LYS A 347 -31.60 13.83 -25.97
CA LYS A 347 -31.86 12.39 -25.77
C LYS A 347 -31.44 11.55 -26.97
N ASP A 348 -31.69 12.05 -28.17
CA ASP A 348 -31.32 11.40 -29.43
C ASP A 348 -29.78 11.32 -29.60
N ALA A 349 -29.27 10.13 -29.94
CA ALA A 349 -27.87 9.89 -30.24
C ALA A 349 -27.43 10.54 -31.56
N LEU A 350 -28.29 10.56 -32.59
CA LEU A 350 -27.96 11.13 -33.89
C LEU A 350 -27.75 12.64 -33.80
N ILE A 351 -28.63 13.36 -33.08
CA ILE A 351 -28.47 14.80 -32.84
C ILE A 351 -27.16 15.08 -32.07
N ARG A 352 -26.80 14.22 -31.11
CA ARG A 352 -25.53 14.36 -30.36
C ARG A 352 -24.32 14.17 -31.29
N CYS A 353 -24.30 13.11 -32.11
CA CYS A 353 -23.25 12.89 -33.13
C CYS A 353 -23.14 14.09 -34.08
N ASP A 354 -24.26 14.50 -34.67
CA ASP A 354 -24.29 15.57 -35.67
C ASP A 354 -23.86 16.92 -35.08
N SER A 355 -24.23 17.18 -33.83
CA SER A 355 -23.78 18.34 -33.08
C SER A 355 -22.27 18.29 -32.82
N LEU A 356 -21.72 17.14 -32.43
CA LEU A 356 -20.28 16.96 -32.21
C LEU A 356 -19.49 17.18 -33.49
N GLU A 357 -19.93 16.62 -34.62
CA GLU A 357 -19.26 16.81 -35.91
C GLU A 357 -19.25 18.28 -36.36
N LEU A 358 -20.37 19.00 -36.20
CA LEU A 358 -20.40 20.43 -36.50
C LEU A 358 -19.53 21.23 -35.52
N LEU A 359 -19.53 20.85 -34.25
CA LEU A 359 -18.65 21.46 -33.26
C LEU A 359 -17.17 21.24 -33.60
N CYS A 360 -16.75 20.07 -34.08
CA CYS A 360 -15.39 19.82 -34.57
C CYS A 360 -14.96 20.85 -35.62
N LEU A 361 -15.80 21.09 -36.63
CA LEU A 361 -15.52 22.07 -37.70
C LEU A 361 -15.43 23.51 -37.17
N LEU A 362 -16.21 23.83 -36.14
CA LEU A 362 -16.28 25.14 -35.51
C LEU A 362 -15.18 25.38 -34.49
N VAL A 363 -14.45 24.36 -34.03
CA VAL A 363 -13.34 24.53 -33.09
C VAL A 363 -11.98 24.39 -33.76
N GLU A 364 -11.93 24.30 -35.09
CA GLU A 364 -10.67 24.42 -35.83
C GLU A 364 -10.03 25.80 -35.64
N ASP A 365 -10.82 26.85 -35.37
CA ASP A 365 -10.35 28.19 -35.05
C ASP A 365 -10.45 28.53 -33.55
N GLU A 366 -9.53 29.38 -33.06
CA GLU A 366 -9.42 29.75 -31.65
C GLU A 366 -10.69 30.39 -31.05
N PRO A 367 -11.46 31.26 -31.75
CA PRO A 367 -12.71 31.81 -31.20
C PRO A 367 -13.72 30.73 -30.82
N GLY A 368 -13.82 29.65 -31.60
CA GLY A 368 -14.66 28.50 -31.28
C GLY A 368 -14.23 27.81 -29.99
N LYS A 369 -12.92 27.58 -29.82
CA LYS A 369 -12.34 26.97 -28.61
C LYS A 369 -12.57 27.82 -27.36
N GLU A 370 -12.40 29.14 -27.45
CA GLU A 370 -12.68 30.07 -26.34
C GLU A 370 -14.15 30.05 -25.91
N ILE A 371 -15.08 29.92 -26.87
CA ILE A 371 -16.51 29.79 -26.56
C ILE A 371 -16.75 28.46 -25.84
N ILE A 372 -16.20 27.35 -26.36
CA ILE A 372 -16.36 26.02 -25.77
C ILE A 372 -15.79 25.94 -24.36
N ALA A 373 -14.66 26.59 -24.08
CA ALA A 373 -14.06 26.67 -22.74
C ALA A 373 -15.03 27.19 -21.67
N LYS A 374 -16.00 28.03 -22.06
CA LYS A 374 -17.02 28.63 -21.17
C LYS A 374 -18.32 27.82 -21.10
N THR A 375 -18.36 26.62 -21.68
CA THR A 375 -19.54 25.74 -21.73
C THR A 375 -19.29 24.41 -21.03
N ARG A 376 -20.35 23.62 -20.83
CA ARG A 376 -20.25 22.24 -20.30
C ARG A 376 -19.93 21.19 -21.37
N ALA A 377 -19.55 21.62 -22.59
CA ALA A 377 -19.34 20.72 -23.72
C ALA A 377 -18.22 19.69 -23.46
N VAL A 378 -17.11 20.09 -22.82
CA VAL A 378 -16.00 19.19 -22.49
C VAL A 378 -16.48 18.04 -21.59
N SER A 379 -17.10 18.37 -20.46
CA SER A 379 -17.64 17.38 -19.51
C SER A 379 -18.68 16.47 -20.15
N ARG A 380 -19.58 17.03 -20.99
CA ARG A 380 -20.57 16.23 -21.68
C ARG A 380 -19.94 15.29 -22.70
N THR A 381 -18.94 15.76 -23.46
CA THR A 381 -18.22 14.95 -24.44
C THR A 381 -17.48 13.78 -23.79
N ILE A 382 -16.85 14.00 -22.64
CA ILE A 382 -16.19 12.93 -21.87
C ILE A 382 -17.20 11.85 -21.45
N LYS A 383 -18.42 12.23 -21.04
CA LYS A 383 -19.48 11.26 -20.76
C LYS A 383 -19.92 10.48 -22.00
N LEU A 384 -19.85 11.07 -23.19
CA LEU A 384 -20.19 10.42 -24.46
C LEU A 384 -19.12 9.41 -24.91
N LEU A 385 -17.87 9.54 -24.45
CA LEU A 385 -16.84 8.52 -24.68
C LEU A 385 -17.17 7.16 -24.03
N SER A 386 -18.01 7.14 -23.00
CA SER A 386 -18.49 5.91 -22.35
C SER A 386 -19.84 5.41 -22.90
N SER A 387 -20.32 5.96 -24.03
CA SER A 387 -21.56 5.50 -24.66
C SER A 387 -21.40 4.11 -25.29
N SER A 388 -22.51 3.37 -25.45
CA SER A 388 -22.54 2.09 -26.16
C SER A 388 -22.46 2.23 -27.67
N SER A 389 -22.71 3.43 -28.22
CA SER A 389 -22.69 3.70 -29.65
C SER A 389 -21.27 3.99 -30.14
N SER A 390 -20.82 3.27 -31.18
CA SER A 390 -19.49 3.50 -31.76
C SER A 390 -19.38 4.88 -32.41
N ASP A 391 -20.43 5.34 -33.07
CA ASP A 391 -20.44 6.64 -33.76
C ASP A 391 -20.35 7.80 -32.75
N GLU A 392 -21.03 7.68 -31.61
CA GLU A 392 -20.96 8.70 -30.55
C GLU A 392 -19.55 8.77 -29.93
N ARG A 393 -18.93 7.61 -29.66
CA ARG A 393 -17.55 7.54 -29.17
C ARG A 393 -16.58 8.14 -30.18
N HIS A 394 -16.74 7.83 -31.47
CA HIS A 394 -15.88 8.33 -32.53
C HIS A 394 -16.00 9.85 -32.70
N ALA A 395 -17.23 10.38 -32.76
CA ALA A 395 -17.47 11.81 -32.85
C ALA A 395 -16.95 12.55 -31.61
N ALA A 396 -17.14 11.99 -30.41
CA ALA A 396 -16.67 12.56 -29.16
C ALA A 396 -15.14 12.62 -29.07
N ILE A 397 -14.43 11.55 -29.45
CA ILE A 397 -12.96 11.55 -29.41
C ILE A 397 -12.35 12.48 -30.47
N CYS A 398 -12.97 12.59 -31.66
CA CYS A 398 -12.54 13.57 -32.67
C CYS A 398 -12.67 15.00 -32.15
N PHE A 399 -13.79 15.31 -31.49
CA PHE A 399 -14.00 16.63 -30.91
C PHE A 399 -12.99 16.93 -29.81
N LEU A 400 -12.74 15.98 -28.89
CA LEU A 400 -11.72 16.14 -27.85
C LEU A 400 -10.31 16.27 -28.42
N LEU A 401 -9.98 15.57 -29.51
CA LEU A 401 -8.70 15.71 -30.19
C LEU A 401 -8.48 17.14 -30.70
N GLU A 402 -9.48 17.74 -31.36
CA GLU A 402 -9.37 19.13 -31.80
C GLU A 402 -9.26 20.12 -30.63
N LEU A 403 -10.00 19.90 -29.53
CA LEU A 403 -9.89 20.73 -28.33
C LEU A 403 -8.51 20.59 -27.66
N SER A 404 -7.93 19.38 -27.65
CA SER A 404 -6.62 19.09 -27.05
C SER A 404 -5.46 19.80 -27.74
N LYS A 405 -5.65 20.33 -28.95
CA LYS A 405 -4.61 21.10 -29.65
C LYS A 405 -4.43 22.52 -29.08
N SER A 406 -5.35 23.01 -28.25
CA SER A 406 -5.26 24.35 -27.64
C SER A 406 -4.85 24.29 -26.18
N GLU A 407 -3.84 25.07 -25.81
CA GLU A 407 -3.32 25.18 -24.44
C GLU A 407 -4.40 25.61 -23.42
N LEU A 408 -5.36 26.43 -23.86
CA LEU A 408 -6.46 26.93 -23.01
C LEU A 408 -7.36 25.82 -22.45
N LEU A 409 -7.44 24.70 -23.16
CA LEU A 409 -8.38 23.62 -22.87
C LEU A 409 -7.72 22.39 -22.27
N LEU A 410 -6.38 22.31 -22.28
CA LEU A 410 -5.65 21.15 -21.76
C LEU A 410 -6.01 20.85 -20.30
N GLU A 411 -5.93 21.87 -19.42
CA GLU A 411 -6.24 21.70 -18.00
C GLU A 411 -7.73 21.37 -17.79
N ASN A 412 -8.62 21.96 -18.59
CA ASN A 412 -10.08 21.70 -18.50
C ASN A 412 -10.41 20.24 -18.87
N ILE A 413 -9.81 19.74 -19.95
CA ILE A 413 -10.00 18.34 -20.38
C ILE A 413 -9.44 17.37 -19.34
N GLY A 414 -8.21 17.60 -18.84
CA GLY A 414 -7.57 16.69 -17.90
C GLY A 414 -8.16 16.70 -16.49
N SER A 415 -8.60 17.87 -15.99
CA SER A 415 -9.22 18.00 -14.66
C SER A 415 -10.68 17.50 -14.59
N THR A 416 -11.31 17.23 -15.74
CA THR A 416 -12.67 16.70 -15.75
C THR A 416 -12.71 15.27 -15.23
N ALA A 417 -13.58 15.00 -14.26
CA ALA A 417 -13.72 13.70 -13.62
C ALA A 417 -13.93 12.56 -14.64
N GLY A 418 -13.13 11.50 -14.51
CA GLY A 418 -13.19 10.32 -15.39
C GLY A 418 -12.50 10.48 -16.74
N SER A 419 -12.12 11.70 -17.15
CA SER A 419 -11.51 11.99 -18.47
C SER A 419 -10.29 11.13 -18.75
N ILE A 420 -9.28 11.23 -17.88
CA ILE A 420 -8.00 10.55 -18.03
C ILE A 420 -8.18 9.03 -17.98
N LEU A 421 -8.98 8.51 -17.03
CA LEU A 421 -9.24 7.08 -16.89
C LEU A 421 -9.92 6.50 -18.13
N ILE A 422 -10.92 7.18 -18.69
CA ILE A 422 -11.62 6.74 -19.91
C ILE A 422 -10.66 6.74 -21.09
N LEU A 423 -9.85 7.79 -21.27
CA LEU A 423 -8.86 7.87 -22.36
C LEU A 423 -7.79 6.77 -22.26
N ILE A 424 -7.29 6.48 -21.06
CA ILE A 424 -6.35 5.36 -20.82
C ILE A 424 -7.02 4.03 -21.18
N THR A 425 -8.25 3.83 -20.72
CA THR A 425 -9.01 2.60 -20.99
C THR A 425 -9.25 2.41 -22.49
N MET A 426 -9.60 3.48 -23.22
CA MET A 426 -9.78 3.46 -24.67
C MET A 426 -8.49 3.17 -25.43
N LYS A 427 -7.34 3.69 -24.97
CA LYS A 427 -6.02 3.43 -25.58
C LYS A 427 -5.56 1.98 -25.45
N PHE A 428 -5.86 1.33 -24.32
CA PHE A 428 -5.35 -0.04 -24.06
C PHE A 428 -6.35 -1.15 -24.38
N ASN A 429 -7.65 -0.87 -24.42
CA ASN A 429 -8.66 -1.83 -24.88
C ASN A 429 -8.73 -1.87 -26.43
N ASN A 430 -7.74 -2.51 -27.04
CA ASN A 430 -7.52 -2.56 -28.50
C ASN A 430 -8.45 -3.49 -29.29
N SER A 431 -9.45 -4.16 -28.70
CA SER A 431 -10.19 -5.24 -29.39
C SER A 431 -11.26 -4.76 -30.36
N ASP A 432 -11.83 -3.56 -30.19
CA ASP A 432 -13.10 -3.20 -30.87
C ASP A 432 -13.00 -2.00 -31.83
N ASP A 433 -12.04 -1.08 -31.68
CA ASP A 433 -11.89 0.09 -32.57
C ASP A 433 -10.46 0.69 -32.52
N PRO A 434 -9.56 0.35 -33.48
CA PRO A 434 -8.18 0.81 -33.48
C PRO A 434 -8.04 2.32 -33.72
N ILE A 435 -8.99 2.94 -34.44
CA ILE A 435 -8.92 4.37 -34.78
C ILE A 435 -9.21 5.20 -33.53
N THR A 436 -10.17 4.79 -32.70
CA THR A 436 -10.43 5.49 -31.42
C THR A 436 -9.30 5.31 -30.42
N SER A 437 -8.62 4.15 -30.41
CA SER A 437 -7.44 3.91 -29.58
C SER A 437 -6.27 4.84 -29.97
N GLU A 438 -5.97 4.95 -31.27
CA GLU A 438 -4.96 5.86 -31.80
C GLU A 438 -5.25 7.32 -31.41
N LYS A 439 -6.48 7.79 -31.69
CA LYS A 439 -6.92 9.15 -31.34
C LYS A 439 -6.90 9.41 -29.83
N ALA A 440 -7.26 8.43 -29.00
CA ALA A 440 -7.14 8.55 -27.55
C ALA A 440 -5.69 8.67 -27.11
N GLY A 441 -4.77 7.96 -27.76
CA GLY A 441 -3.33 8.12 -27.60
C GLY A 441 -2.84 9.53 -27.92
N GLU A 442 -3.27 10.10 -29.06
CA GLU A 442 -2.93 11.48 -29.45
C GLU A 442 -3.49 12.52 -28.47
N VAL A 443 -4.73 12.36 -28.00
CA VAL A 443 -5.33 13.24 -26.98
C VAL A 443 -4.47 13.21 -25.72
N LEU A 444 -4.15 12.02 -25.21
CA LEU A 444 -3.31 11.88 -24.02
C LEU A 444 -1.95 12.56 -24.22
N GLN A 445 -1.29 12.35 -25.37
CA GLN A 445 -0.02 12.98 -25.69
C GLN A 445 -0.11 14.52 -25.73
N ASN A 446 -1.19 15.08 -26.27
CA ASN A 446 -1.41 16.53 -26.24
C ASN A 446 -1.61 17.05 -24.80
N LEU A 447 -2.30 16.29 -23.95
CA LEU A 447 -2.52 16.64 -22.55
C LEU A 447 -1.22 16.65 -21.73
N GLU A 448 -0.18 15.89 -22.11
CA GLU A 448 1.14 15.89 -21.45
C GLU A 448 1.81 17.27 -21.45
N LYS A 449 1.45 18.17 -22.39
CA LYS A 449 1.96 19.56 -22.41
C LYS A 449 1.60 20.36 -21.15
N CYS A 450 0.59 19.94 -20.39
CA CYS A 450 0.22 20.55 -19.11
C CYS A 450 0.69 19.65 -17.95
N PRO A 451 1.62 20.11 -17.08
CA PRO A 451 2.13 19.32 -15.95
C PRO A 451 1.06 18.77 -15.00
N LYS A 452 -0.01 19.54 -14.75
CA LYS A 452 -1.14 19.09 -13.91
C LYS A 452 -1.84 17.86 -14.49
N ASN A 453 -1.91 17.74 -15.81
CA ASN A 453 -2.52 16.58 -16.45
C ASN A 453 -1.66 15.33 -16.30
N ILE A 454 -0.33 15.47 -16.30
CA ILE A 454 0.59 14.37 -16.00
C ILE A 454 0.33 13.83 -14.59
N LYS A 455 0.06 14.72 -13.62
CA LYS A 455 -0.37 14.31 -12.27
C LYS A 455 -1.64 13.45 -12.31
N TYR A 456 -2.68 13.91 -13.00
CA TYR A 456 -3.93 13.15 -13.12
C TYR A 456 -3.75 11.80 -13.82
N MET A 457 -2.85 11.72 -14.81
CA MET A 457 -2.45 10.47 -15.47
C MET A 457 -1.80 9.50 -14.50
N ALA A 458 -0.85 9.98 -13.70
CA ALA A 458 -0.15 9.16 -12.73
C ALA A 458 -1.07 8.66 -11.60
N GLU A 459 -2.00 9.49 -11.13
CA GLU A 459 -3.05 9.09 -10.16
C GLU A 459 -4.00 8.02 -10.73
N SER A 460 -4.16 7.99 -12.05
CA SER A 460 -4.95 6.97 -12.76
C SER A 460 -4.13 5.71 -13.11
N GLY A 461 -2.87 5.62 -12.65
CA GLY A 461 -1.99 4.48 -12.88
C GLY A 461 -1.13 4.53 -14.16
N TYR A 462 -1.25 5.59 -14.97
CA TYR A 462 -0.45 5.78 -16.19
C TYR A 462 0.82 6.59 -15.90
N LEU A 463 1.87 5.88 -15.51
CA LEU A 463 3.13 6.48 -15.02
C LEU A 463 4.13 6.86 -16.13
N ASP A 464 3.97 6.36 -17.36
CA ASP A 464 4.93 6.58 -18.46
C ASP A 464 5.18 8.07 -18.78
N PRO A 465 4.14 8.94 -18.85
CA PRO A 465 4.36 10.36 -19.10
C PRO A 465 5.18 11.02 -17.99
N LEU A 466 4.86 10.69 -16.73
CA LEU A 466 5.60 11.20 -15.57
C LEU A 466 7.08 10.79 -15.64
N GLN A 467 7.37 9.54 -15.99
CA GLN A 467 8.74 9.05 -16.14
C GLN A 467 9.50 9.74 -17.27
N ARG A 468 8.86 9.93 -18.43
CA ARG A 468 9.47 10.62 -19.58
C ARG A 468 9.81 12.07 -19.23
N HIS A 469 8.89 12.80 -18.61
CA HIS A 469 9.11 14.19 -18.21
C HIS A 469 10.09 14.36 -17.05
N LEU A 470 10.31 13.34 -16.21
CA LEU A 470 11.42 13.32 -15.25
C LEU A 470 12.80 13.26 -15.93
N VAL A 471 12.91 12.64 -17.11
CA VAL A 471 14.18 12.50 -17.84
C VAL A 471 14.40 13.64 -18.83
N GLU A 472 13.38 13.99 -19.62
CA GLU A 472 13.48 14.89 -20.78
C GLU A 472 12.96 16.31 -20.50
N GLY A 473 12.29 16.55 -19.37
CA GLY A 473 11.69 17.84 -19.01
C GLY A 473 12.71 18.94 -18.69
N SER A 474 12.27 20.20 -18.72
CA SER A 474 13.03 21.32 -18.15
C SER A 474 13.17 21.18 -16.64
N GLU A 475 14.11 21.90 -16.02
CA GLU A 475 14.34 21.83 -14.57
C GLU A 475 13.07 22.11 -13.75
N ASP A 476 12.24 23.06 -14.16
CA ASP A 476 10.97 23.39 -13.51
C ASP A 476 9.97 22.23 -13.60
N VAL A 477 9.84 21.62 -14.79
CA VAL A 477 8.94 20.47 -15.01
C VAL A 477 9.44 19.26 -14.23
N GLN A 478 10.74 18.97 -14.24
CA GLN A 478 11.33 17.89 -13.45
C GLN A 478 11.05 18.07 -11.96
N MET A 479 11.17 19.29 -11.43
CA MET A 479 10.88 19.58 -10.02
C MET A 479 9.40 19.32 -9.68
N GLU A 480 8.46 19.77 -10.53
CA GLU A 480 7.04 19.46 -10.36
C GLU A 480 6.75 17.95 -10.42
N MET A 481 7.35 17.24 -11.38
CA MET A 481 7.17 15.79 -11.53
C MET A 481 7.71 15.01 -10.33
N VAL A 482 8.87 15.40 -9.77
CA VAL A 482 9.40 14.79 -8.54
C VAL A 482 8.48 15.06 -7.35
N GLY A 483 7.93 16.28 -7.25
CA GLY A 483 6.94 16.63 -6.24
C GLY A 483 5.70 15.72 -6.32
N TYR A 484 5.14 15.55 -7.51
CA TYR A 484 3.99 14.66 -7.72
C TYR A 484 4.30 13.20 -7.43
N LEU A 485 5.49 12.72 -7.80
CA LEU A 485 5.92 11.38 -7.45
C LEU A 485 5.98 11.16 -5.93
N GLY A 486 6.47 12.15 -5.18
CA GLY A 486 6.45 12.13 -3.71
C GLY A 486 5.03 12.04 -3.13
N GLU A 487 4.09 12.82 -3.67
CA GLU A 487 2.67 12.73 -3.26
C GLU A 487 2.06 11.35 -3.55
N LEU A 488 2.42 10.73 -4.68
CA LEU A 488 1.94 9.39 -5.04
C LEU A 488 2.53 8.30 -4.13
N VAL A 489 3.81 8.40 -3.77
CA VAL A 489 4.48 7.45 -2.86
C VAL A 489 3.87 7.49 -1.46
N GLN A 490 3.41 8.66 -1.00
CA GLN A 490 2.70 8.80 0.28
C GLN A 490 1.35 8.07 0.31
N LYS A 491 0.67 7.95 -0.85
CA LYS A 491 -0.53 7.12 -1.02
C LYS A 491 -0.09 5.64 -1.11
N GLN A 492 0.12 5.01 0.05
CA GLN A 492 0.79 3.71 0.28
C GLN A 492 0.41 2.51 -0.62
N GLU A 493 -0.67 2.57 -1.39
CA GLU A 493 -1.17 1.45 -2.20
C GLU A 493 -0.36 1.18 -3.49
N MET A 494 0.42 2.13 -3.99
CA MET A 494 1.16 2.02 -5.26
C MET A 494 2.69 1.94 -5.14
N THR A 495 3.22 1.87 -3.91
CA THR A 495 4.66 2.08 -3.63
C THR A 495 5.59 1.03 -4.25
N ILE A 496 5.13 -0.20 -4.49
CA ILE A 496 5.96 -1.30 -5.05
C ILE A 496 6.18 -1.11 -6.56
N ASN A 497 5.11 -0.81 -7.31
CA ASN A 497 5.19 -0.62 -8.77
C ASN A 497 5.98 0.65 -9.12
N ILE A 498 5.80 1.72 -8.34
CA ILE A 498 6.54 2.97 -8.49
C ILE A 498 8.04 2.75 -8.23
N ALA A 499 8.39 1.96 -7.21
CA ALA A 499 9.80 1.69 -6.89
C ALA A 499 10.52 0.98 -8.04
N GLY A 500 9.86 0.03 -8.73
CA GLY A 500 10.46 -0.67 -9.88
C GLY A 500 10.80 0.25 -11.04
N SER A 501 9.88 1.15 -11.41
CA SER A 501 10.03 1.96 -12.62
C SER A 501 10.72 3.31 -12.40
N ALA A 502 10.56 3.93 -11.22
CA ALA A 502 11.06 5.28 -10.97
C ALA A 502 12.45 5.33 -10.31
N SER A 503 12.91 4.24 -9.66
CA SER A 503 14.16 4.27 -8.88
C SER A 503 15.39 4.60 -9.73
N GLU A 504 15.54 4.00 -10.92
CA GLU A 504 16.68 4.28 -11.81
C GLU A 504 16.71 5.74 -12.26
N ILE A 505 15.54 6.32 -12.55
CA ILE A 505 15.40 7.72 -12.98
C ILE A 505 15.80 8.64 -11.83
N LEU A 506 15.26 8.42 -10.63
CA LEU A 506 15.61 9.20 -9.45
C LEU A 506 17.11 9.11 -9.11
N ILE A 507 17.72 7.93 -9.22
CA ILE A 507 19.16 7.74 -8.98
C ILE A 507 20.00 8.52 -10.00
N LYS A 508 19.61 8.50 -11.28
CA LYS A 508 20.25 9.32 -12.33
C LYS A 508 20.11 10.81 -12.02
N MET A 509 18.92 11.26 -11.59
CA MET A 509 18.68 12.66 -11.21
C MET A 509 19.53 13.10 -10.02
N VAL A 510 19.79 12.23 -9.03
CA VAL A 510 20.72 12.54 -7.94
C VAL A 510 22.16 12.69 -8.45
N HIS A 511 22.55 11.94 -9.48
CA HIS A 511 23.89 12.00 -10.06
C HIS A 511 24.10 13.23 -10.98
N SER A 512 23.08 13.63 -11.75
CA SER A 512 23.20 14.68 -12.78
C SER A 512 22.44 15.98 -12.52
N GLY A 513 21.57 16.03 -11.50
CA GLY A 513 20.69 17.16 -11.24
C GLY A 513 21.37 18.35 -10.54
N ASN A 514 20.69 19.49 -10.56
CA ASN A 514 21.03 20.65 -9.73
C ASN A 514 20.75 20.37 -8.23
N ALA A 515 21.17 21.25 -7.32
CA ALA A 515 21.05 21.01 -5.88
C ALA A 515 19.59 20.84 -5.40
N SER A 516 18.63 21.53 -6.03
CA SER A 516 17.20 21.45 -5.66
C SER A 516 16.56 20.14 -6.14
N ILE A 517 16.79 19.75 -7.39
CA ILE A 517 16.29 18.49 -7.95
C ILE A 517 16.93 17.30 -7.25
N CYS A 518 18.24 17.36 -6.97
CA CYS A 518 18.94 16.33 -6.19
C CYS A 518 18.27 16.12 -4.83
N LYS A 519 18.00 17.21 -4.11
CA LYS A 519 17.34 17.15 -2.81
C LYS A 519 15.93 16.55 -2.92
N ALA A 520 15.11 17.04 -3.86
CA ALA A 520 13.75 16.54 -4.05
C ALA A 520 13.75 15.04 -4.42
N ALA A 521 14.67 14.61 -5.29
CA ALA A 521 14.81 13.19 -5.66
C ALA A 521 15.23 12.34 -4.47
N LEU A 522 16.15 12.82 -3.63
CA LEU A 522 16.55 12.17 -2.38
C LEU A 522 15.38 12.05 -1.40
N ASP A 523 14.57 13.09 -1.23
CA ASP A 523 13.38 13.07 -0.36
C ASP A 523 12.40 11.97 -0.79
N VAL A 524 12.16 11.81 -2.10
CA VAL A 524 11.32 10.73 -2.64
C VAL A 524 11.98 9.36 -2.42
N LEU A 525 13.31 9.23 -2.63
CA LEU A 525 14.03 7.98 -2.38
C LEU A 525 14.01 7.58 -0.89
N VAL A 526 14.03 8.53 0.04
CA VAL A 526 13.84 8.26 1.47
C VAL A 526 12.46 7.65 1.73
N GLN A 527 11.42 8.19 1.11
CA GLN A 527 10.06 7.65 1.21
C GLN A 527 9.96 6.24 0.62
N ILE A 528 10.49 6.02 -0.59
CA ILE A 528 10.49 4.71 -1.27
C ILE A 528 11.27 3.67 -0.45
N SER A 529 12.45 4.03 0.06
CA SER A 529 13.32 3.11 0.83
C SER A 529 12.75 2.74 2.20
N SER A 530 11.89 3.58 2.79
CA SER A 530 11.26 3.29 4.08
C SER A 530 10.43 2.00 4.07
N HIS A 531 9.90 1.62 2.90
CA HIS A 531 9.14 0.39 2.69
C HIS A 531 10.10 -0.80 2.44
N GLN A 532 10.17 -1.72 3.39
CA GLN A 532 11.19 -2.79 3.44
C GLN A 532 11.31 -3.64 2.15
N PRO A 533 10.21 -4.06 1.48
CA PRO A 533 10.29 -4.79 0.21
C PRO A 533 11.06 -4.10 -0.92
N ASN A 534 11.16 -2.77 -0.90
CA ASN A 534 11.81 -2.01 -1.96
C ASN A 534 13.35 -2.02 -1.87
N GLY A 535 13.91 -2.52 -0.76
CA GLY A 535 15.36 -2.54 -0.53
C GLY A 535 16.11 -3.23 -1.67
N LYS A 536 15.61 -4.39 -2.13
CA LYS A 536 16.22 -5.14 -3.24
C LYS A 536 16.15 -4.35 -4.56
N THR A 537 14.98 -3.83 -4.89
CA THR A 537 14.77 -3.02 -6.11
C THR A 537 15.71 -1.81 -6.17
N LEU A 538 15.92 -1.13 -5.04
CA LEU A 538 16.83 0.01 -4.94
C LEU A 538 18.30 -0.41 -5.11
N VAL A 539 18.71 -1.56 -4.57
CA VAL A 539 20.06 -2.09 -4.76
C VAL A 539 20.28 -2.47 -6.23
N ASP A 540 19.32 -3.18 -6.84
CA ASP A 540 19.37 -3.60 -8.24
C ASP A 540 19.41 -2.38 -9.19
N ALA A 541 18.72 -1.29 -8.84
CA ALA A 541 18.75 -0.01 -9.56
C ALA A 541 20.05 0.80 -9.36
N GLY A 542 20.98 0.33 -8.52
CA GLY A 542 22.27 0.99 -8.28
C GLY A 542 22.23 2.15 -7.28
N ALA A 543 21.29 2.16 -6.33
CA ALA A 543 21.16 3.26 -5.35
C ALA A 543 22.39 3.36 -4.43
N VAL A 544 22.94 2.22 -3.98
CA VAL A 544 23.97 2.21 -2.93
C VAL A 544 25.26 2.93 -3.36
N PRO A 545 25.83 2.66 -4.55
CA PRO A 545 27.00 3.42 -5.00
C PRO A 545 26.78 4.93 -5.07
N VAL A 546 25.61 5.36 -5.58
CA VAL A 546 25.28 6.79 -5.72
C VAL A 546 25.09 7.45 -4.36
N MET A 547 24.41 6.79 -3.41
CA MET A 547 24.26 7.33 -2.05
C MET A 547 25.61 7.44 -1.32
N VAL A 548 26.52 6.46 -1.52
CA VAL A 548 27.85 6.51 -0.92
C VAL A 548 28.73 7.58 -1.55
N GLU A 549 28.67 7.76 -2.87
CA GLU A 549 29.32 8.87 -3.57
C GLU A 549 28.83 10.23 -3.05
N ALA A 550 27.50 10.39 -2.89
CA ALA A 550 26.88 11.58 -2.33
C ALA A 550 27.32 11.85 -0.87
N LEU A 551 27.55 10.80 -0.07
CA LEU A 551 28.03 10.93 1.30
C LEU A 551 29.52 11.28 1.41
N PHE A 552 30.39 10.60 0.66
CA PHE A 552 31.84 10.63 0.89
C PHE A 552 32.64 11.46 -0.11
N ILE A 553 32.20 11.53 -1.38
CA ILE A 553 33.03 12.01 -2.49
C ILE A 553 32.68 13.42 -2.92
N ARG A 554 31.39 13.80 -2.91
CA ARG A 554 30.98 15.18 -3.22
C ARG A 554 31.54 16.16 -2.17
N LYS A 555 32.64 16.82 -2.55
CA LYS A 555 33.34 17.84 -1.76
C LYS A 555 32.54 19.15 -1.79
N ILE A 556 31.99 19.51 -0.64
CA ILE A 556 32.14 20.80 0.07
C ILE A 556 32.73 21.88 -0.86
N ASP A 557 31.93 22.78 -1.43
CA ASP A 557 31.67 24.09 -0.82
C ASP A 557 30.26 24.70 -1.06
N ASP A 558 29.35 24.05 -1.80
CA ASP A 558 28.07 24.69 -2.20
C ASP A 558 26.81 23.78 -2.12
N GLU A 559 26.93 22.54 -1.62
CA GLU A 559 25.79 21.61 -1.52
C GLU A 559 25.20 21.61 -0.09
N PRO A 560 23.87 21.78 0.09
CA PRO A 560 23.26 21.85 1.40
C PRO A 560 23.43 20.52 2.18
N MET A 561 23.81 20.60 3.46
CA MET A 561 23.96 19.45 4.38
C MET A 561 22.72 18.53 4.47
N GLY A 562 21.56 19.00 4.01
CA GLY A 562 20.35 18.18 3.83
C GLY A 562 20.67 16.92 3.01
N SER A 563 21.20 17.08 1.80
CA SER A 563 21.36 15.97 0.84
C SER A 563 22.16 14.79 1.40
N LYS A 564 23.14 15.06 2.28
CA LYS A 564 23.91 14.02 2.99
C LYS A 564 23.06 13.27 4.02
N THR A 565 22.20 13.98 4.72
CA THR A 565 21.27 13.41 5.70
C THR A 565 20.28 12.48 5.01
N GLU A 566 19.69 12.89 3.89
CA GLU A 566 18.76 12.06 3.12
C GLU A 566 19.48 10.84 2.49
N ALA A 567 20.67 11.01 1.92
CA ALA A 567 21.45 9.89 1.38
C ALA A 567 21.80 8.85 2.47
N ALA A 568 22.16 9.29 3.68
CA ALA A 568 22.38 8.41 4.82
C ALA A 568 21.08 7.70 5.24
N ALA A 569 19.92 8.36 5.18
CA ALA A 569 18.63 7.77 5.49
C ALA A 569 18.26 6.64 4.50
N VAL A 570 18.46 6.86 3.20
CA VAL A 570 18.25 5.83 2.17
C VAL A 570 19.11 4.60 2.44
N LEU A 571 20.40 4.79 2.71
CA LEU A 571 21.31 3.68 3.05
C LEU A 571 20.90 2.95 4.32
N ALA A 572 20.54 3.69 5.39
CA ALA A 572 20.08 3.09 6.63
C ALA A 572 18.83 2.20 6.41
N ASN A 573 17.90 2.66 5.58
CA ASN A 573 16.69 1.92 5.22
C ASN A 573 17.00 0.67 4.38
N ILE A 574 17.89 0.78 3.39
CA ILE A 574 18.33 -0.35 2.56
C ILE A 574 18.99 -1.42 3.41
N VAL A 575 19.94 -1.08 4.29
CA VAL A 575 20.62 -2.08 5.14
C VAL A 575 19.65 -2.72 6.13
N LYS A 576 18.66 -1.97 6.62
CA LYS A 576 17.63 -2.48 7.53
C LYS A 576 16.66 -3.47 6.86
N SER A 577 16.51 -3.43 5.52
CA SER A 577 15.57 -4.28 4.75
C SER A 577 15.79 -5.80 4.85
N GLY A 578 16.84 -6.25 5.53
CA GLY A 578 17.14 -7.67 5.73
C GLY A 578 17.93 -8.30 4.58
N MET A 579 18.41 -7.50 3.63
CA MET A 579 19.36 -7.96 2.60
C MET A 579 20.69 -8.37 3.21
N ASN A 580 21.38 -9.32 2.59
CA ASN A 580 22.73 -9.68 2.98
C ASN A 580 23.67 -8.49 2.68
N PRO A 581 24.21 -7.80 3.70
CA PRO A 581 25.06 -6.64 3.48
C PRO A 581 26.39 -7.01 2.83
N GLU A 582 26.82 -8.28 2.86
CA GLU A 582 28.02 -8.73 2.13
C GLU A 582 27.84 -8.72 0.60
N ALA A 583 26.60 -8.75 0.10
CA ALA A 583 26.31 -8.70 -1.34
C ALA A 583 26.16 -7.26 -1.88
N ILE A 584 26.16 -6.25 -1.01
CA ILE A 584 25.89 -4.87 -1.37
C ILE A 584 27.21 -4.19 -1.78
N VAL A 585 27.41 -4.01 -3.08
CA VAL A 585 28.56 -3.31 -3.66
C VAL A 585 28.38 -1.79 -3.54
N VAL A 586 29.43 -1.11 -3.11
CA VAL A 586 29.47 0.32 -2.76
C VAL A 586 30.18 1.16 -3.81
N ASN A 587 31.13 0.61 -4.56
CA ASN A 587 31.85 1.38 -5.57
C ASN A 587 32.35 0.49 -6.71
N LYS A 588 32.91 1.13 -7.75
CA LYS A 588 33.42 0.45 -8.95
C LYS A 588 34.64 -0.43 -8.65
N GLU A 589 35.35 -0.13 -7.56
CA GLU A 589 36.49 -0.88 -7.05
C GLU A 589 36.08 -2.18 -6.35
N GLY A 590 34.77 -2.44 -6.19
CA GLY A 590 34.23 -3.69 -5.64
C GLY A 590 34.20 -3.72 -4.10
N HIS A 591 34.37 -2.58 -3.42
CA HIS A 591 34.15 -2.52 -1.98
C HIS A 591 32.69 -2.79 -1.67
N VAL A 592 32.44 -3.60 -0.64
CA VAL A 592 31.09 -3.86 -0.13
C VAL A 592 30.81 -3.01 1.12
N ILE A 593 29.54 -2.84 1.49
CA ILE A 593 29.15 -1.98 2.63
C ILE A 593 29.72 -2.47 3.98
N THR A 594 30.07 -3.75 4.08
CA THR A 594 30.72 -4.38 5.24
C THR A 594 32.25 -4.27 5.23
N SER A 595 32.84 -3.72 4.15
CA SER A 595 34.29 -3.61 4.00
C SER A 595 34.88 -2.61 5.00
N LYS A 596 36.17 -2.80 5.37
CA LYS A 596 36.87 -1.88 6.28
C LYS A 596 36.86 -0.44 5.76
N TYR A 597 36.94 -0.24 4.44
CA TYR A 597 36.84 1.07 3.80
C TYR A 597 35.50 1.78 4.09
N SER A 598 34.36 1.12 3.82
CA SER A 598 33.04 1.71 4.03
C SER A 598 32.77 2.00 5.50
N VAL A 599 33.08 1.04 6.38
CA VAL A 599 32.91 1.18 7.83
C VAL A 599 33.79 2.30 8.39
N TYR A 600 35.02 2.45 7.90
CA TYR A 600 35.91 3.55 8.25
C TYR A 600 35.31 4.91 7.90
N ASN A 601 34.79 5.06 6.68
CA ASN A 601 34.18 6.33 6.25
C ASN A 601 32.92 6.67 7.07
N PHE A 602 32.05 5.70 7.34
CA PHE A 602 30.89 5.90 8.22
C PHE A 602 31.32 6.33 9.63
N ALA A 603 32.30 5.63 10.23
CA ALA A 603 32.83 5.96 11.55
C ALA A 603 33.45 7.37 11.61
N HIS A 604 34.19 7.76 10.57
CA HIS A 604 34.85 9.05 10.48
C HIS A 604 33.87 10.24 10.34
N MET A 605 32.68 10.00 9.79
CA MET A 605 31.62 11.01 9.69
C MET A 605 30.91 11.31 11.02
N LEU A 606 30.96 10.39 11.99
CA LEU A 606 30.36 10.60 13.31
C LEU A 606 31.10 11.70 14.05
N ARG A 607 30.49 12.88 14.20
CA ARG A 607 31.05 14.02 14.93
C ARG A 607 29.94 14.84 15.57
N CYS A 608 30.20 15.38 16.76
CA CYS A 608 29.26 16.27 17.48
C CYS A 608 28.98 17.58 16.73
N SER A 609 29.82 17.97 15.76
CA SER A 609 29.60 19.13 14.89
C SER A 609 28.61 18.86 13.75
N MET A 610 28.27 17.60 13.47
CA MET A 610 27.35 17.23 12.39
C MET A 610 25.90 17.21 12.89
N PRO A 611 24.90 17.41 12.00
CA PRO A 611 23.48 17.34 12.37
C PRO A 611 23.09 16.01 13.03
N ASP A 612 22.22 16.08 14.04
CA ASP A 612 21.75 14.90 14.80
C ASP A 612 21.12 13.84 13.90
N ASP A 613 20.36 14.24 12.87
CA ASP A 613 19.70 13.32 11.94
C ASP A 613 20.70 12.56 11.05
N LEU A 614 21.77 13.21 10.61
CA LEU A 614 22.85 12.56 9.87
C LEU A 614 23.55 11.54 10.76
N ASN A 615 23.97 11.95 11.96
CA ASN A 615 24.60 11.06 12.94
C ASN A 615 23.70 9.85 13.26
N LEU A 616 22.40 10.09 13.43
CA LEU A 616 21.40 9.05 13.67
C LEU A 616 21.34 8.03 12.52
N ASN A 617 21.29 8.48 11.27
CA ASN A 617 21.23 7.60 10.11
C ASN A 617 22.52 6.79 9.93
N ILE A 618 23.68 7.40 10.16
CA ILE A 618 24.97 6.69 10.14
C ILE A 618 25.04 5.63 11.26
N LEU A 619 24.57 5.96 12.48
CA LEU A 619 24.49 4.99 13.57
C LEU A 619 23.54 3.84 13.25
N ARG A 620 22.42 4.10 12.55
CA ARG A 620 21.49 3.06 12.11
C ARG A 620 22.15 2.11 11.10
N VAL A 621 22.96 2.63 10.17
CA VAL A 621 23.76 1.79 9.25
C VAL A 621 24.70 0.91 10.06
N LEU A 622 25.53 1.49 10.93
CA LEU A 622 26.49 0.73 11.75
C LEU A 622 25.81 -0.32 12.63
N LEU A 623 24.67 0.02 13.26
CA LEU A 623 23.89 -0.89 14.09
C LEU A 623 23.30 -2.06 13.28
N ALA A 624 22.91 -1.82 12.03
CA ALA A 624 22.43 -2.89 11.17
C ALA A 624 23.58 -3.83 10.76
N LEU A 625 24.79 -3.30 10.56
CA LEU A 625 25.99 -4.12 10.28
C LEU A 625 26.40 -4.97 11.49
N THR A 626 26.21 -4.51 12.73
CA THR A 626 26.56 -5.30 13.93
C THR A 626 25.68 -6.52 14.17
N ALA A 627 24.57 -6.67 13.43
CA ALA A 627 23.71 -7.84 13.52
C ALA A 627 24.38 -9.14 13.01
N LEU A 628 25.45 -9.03 12.20
CA LEU A 628 26.17 -10.17 11.64
C LEU A 628 27.56 -10.32 12.27
N PRO A 629 28.05 -11.56 12.53
CA PRO A 629 29.33 -11.76 13.24
C PRO A 629 30.57 -11.22 12.53
N LYS A 630 30.66 -11.37 11.19
CA LYS A 630 31.83 -10.89 10.42
C LYS A 630 31.90 -9.36 10.33
N PRO A 631 30.83 -8.65 9.92
CA PRO A 631 30.87 -7.18 9.90
C PRO A 631 31.00 -6.58 11.31
N LEU A 632 30.48 -7.24 12.36
CA LEU A 632 30.71 -6.83 13.75
C LEU A 632 32.21 -6.73 14.07
N ALA A 633 33.03 -7.71 13.66
CA ALA A 633 34.47 -7.67 13.88
C ALA A 633 35.14 -6.47 13.17
N THR A 634 34.69 -6.15 11.94
CA THR A 634 35.18 -4.98 11.19
C THR A 634 34.80 -3.67 11.87
N VAL A 635 33.53 -3.52 12.31
CA VAL A 635 33.06 -2.34 13.06
C VAL A 635 33.84 -2.18 14.36
N VAL A 636 34.09 -3.28 15.08
CA VAL A 636 34.88 -3.26 16.33
C VAL A 636 36.32 -2.79 16.07
N SER A 637 36.97 -3.29 15.02
CA SER A 637 38.34 -2.87 14.64
C SER A 637 38.40 -1.37 14.33
N VAL A 638 37.49 -0.86 13.50
CA VAL A 638 37.47 0.56 13.10
C VAL A 638 37.16 1.48 14.29
N MET A 639 36.16 1.13 15.11
CA MET A 639 35.77 1.91 16.28
C MET A 639 36.89 2.02 17.33
N LYS A 640 37.75 0.99 17.44
CA LYS A 640 38.94 1.00 18.30
C LYS A 640 40.05 1.91 17.74
N GLU A 641 40.27 1.88 16.42
CA GLU A 641 41.34 2.62 15.74
C GLU A 641 41.09 4.15 15.66
N GLN A 642 39.84 4.58 15.48
CA GLN A 642 39.51 5.99 15.18
C GLN A 642 39.10 6.84 16.39
N ASP A 643 39.12 6.28 17.59
CA ASP A 643 38.52 6.88 18.80
C ASP A 643 37.03 7.27 18.66
N SER A 644 36.34 6.93 17.55
CA SER A 644 34.93 7.23 17.30
C SER A 644 33.99 6.73 18.40
N SER A 645 34.39 5.68 19.12
CA SER A 645 33.70 5.21 20.33
C SER A 645 33.47 6.32 21.39
N GLN A 646 34.39 7.29 21.50
CA GLN A 646 34.26 8.46 22.38
C GLN A 646 33.10 9.35 21.93
N THR A 647 33.02 9.66 20.64
CA THR A 647 31.92 10.44 20.05
C THR A 647 30.57 9.72 20.22
N VAL A 648 30.53 8.41 20.03
CA VAL A 648 29.29 7.63 20.24
C VAL A 648 28.86 7.64 21.71
N ILE A 649 29.80 7.60 22.66
CA ILE A 649 29.51 7.76 24.09
C ILE A 649 28.93 9.15 24.36
N GLU A 650 29.46 10.20 23.73
CA GLU A 650 28.92 11.56 23.89
C GLU A 650 27.49 11.70 23.36
N PHE A 651 27.15 11.03 22.25
CA PHE A 651 25.79 11.00 21.70
C PHE A 651 24.75 10.38 22.64
N MET A 652 25.13 9.52 23.58
CA MET A 652 24.18 9.02 24.59
C MET A 652 23.52 10.16 25.38
N GLY A 653 24.25 11.26 25.58
CA GLY A 653 23.80 12.47 26.25
C GLY A 653 23.15 13.51 25.33
N SER A 654 22.87 13.19 24.06
CA SER A 654 22.25 14.14 23.12
C SER A 654 20.84 14.54 23.55
N PRO A 655 20.40 15.78 23.23
CA PRO A 655 19.03 16.22 23.45
C PRO A 655 18.05 15.41 22.59
N SER A 656 18.44 15.02 21.37
CA SER A 656 17.66 14.10 20.53
C SER A 656 17.54 12.71 21.19
N GLU A 657 16.30 12.27 21.46
CA GLU A 657 16.05 10.94 22.05
C GLU A 657 16.41 9.81 21.09
N ALA A 658 16.09 9.96 19.80
CA ALA A 658 16.37 8.95 18.79
C ALA A 658 17.89 8.72 18.62
N LEU A 659 18.69 9.80 18.60
CA LEU A 659 20.14 9.71 18.52
C LEU A 659 20.74 9.02 19.75
N GLY A 660 20.33 9.43 20.95
CA GLY A 660 20.82 8.84 22.20
C GLY A 660 20.49 7.34 22.33
N VAL A 661 19.27 6.95 21.94
CA VAL A 661 18.86 5.55 21.90
C VAL A 661 19.69 4.75 20.88
N ALA A 662 19.87 5.26 19.66
CA ALA A 662 20.66 4.57 18.64
C ALA A 662 22.13 4.39 19.06
N ALA A 663 22.74 5.42 19.65
CA ALA A 663 24.10 5.36 20.18
C ALA A 663 24.24 4.31 21.28
N THR A 664 23.29 4.29 22.23
CA THR A 664 23.31 3.33 23.35
C THR A 664 23.08 1.88 22.86
N LYS A 665 22.23 1.68 21.85
CA LYS A 665 22.06 0.38 21.19
C LYS A 665 23.34 -0.09 20.50
N LEU A 666 24.02 0.79 19.77
CA LEU A 666 25.28 0.45 19.11
C LEU A 666 26.34 0.04 20.13
N LEU A 667 26.52 0.81 21.22
CA LEU A 667 27.45 0.48 22.29
C LEU A 667 27.09 -0.85 22.98
N THR A 668 25.79 -1.13 23.15
CA THR A 668 25.31 -2.41 23.71
C THR A 668 25.69 -3.58 22.80
N ALA A 669 25.51 -3.44 21.48
CA ALA A 669 25.89 -4.45 20.49
C ALA A 669 27.41 -4.68 20.43
N LEU A 670 28.21 -3.65 20.67
CA LEU A 670 29.68 -3.73 20.67
C LEU A 670 30.26 -4.25 22.00
N SER A 671 29.50 -4.18 23.09
CA SER A 671 29.95 -4.55 24.45
C SER A 671 30.64 -5.92 24.56
N PRO A 672 30.16 -7.01 23.91
CA PRO A 672 30.81 -8.32 24.02
C PRO A 672 32.29 -8.36 23.58
N GLN A 673 32.73 -7.49 22.66
CA GLN A 673 34.10 -7.48 22.11
C GLN A 673 34.94 -6.25 22.49
N MET A 674 34.30 -5.19 22.97
CA MET A 674 34.98 -3.94 23.39
C MET A 674 34.47 -3.36 24.72
N GLY A 675 33.79 -4.17 25.53
CA GLY A 675 33.15 -3.72 26.77
C GLY A 675 34.11 -3.07 27.77
N HIS A 676 35.36 -3.55 27.88
CA HIS A 676 36.37 -2.93 28.75
C HIS A 676 36.73 -1.51 28.29
N THR A 677 36.94 -1.32 26.98
CA THR A 677 37.22 -0.02 26.39
C THR A 677 36.05 0.95 26.56
N ILE A 678 34.81 0.47 26.37
CA ILE A 678 33.61 1.30 26.59
C ILE A 678 33.49 1.69 28.07
N ALA A 679 33.65 0.75 28.99
CA ALA A 679 33.58 1.00 30.43
C ALA A 679 34.65 2.01 30.89
N GLU A 680 35.89 1.85 30.43
CA GLU A 680 36.99 2.76 30.73
C GLU A 680 36.70 4.18 30.22
N LYS A 681 36.22 4.33 28.98
CA LYS A 681 35.88 5.64 28.41
C LYS A 681 34.67 6.28 29.10
N LEU A 682 33.63 5.52 29.42
CA LEU A 682 32.48 6.01 30.19
C LEU A 682 32.89 6.60 31.55
N CYS A 683 33.90 6.02 32.20
CA CYS A 683 34.45 6.52 33.47
C CYS A 683 35.39 7.72 33.29
N LYS A 684 36.19 7.75 32.22
CA LYS A 684 37.15 8.84 31.98
C LYS A 684 36.48 10.16 31.55
N VAL A 685 35.38 10.08 30.82
CA VAL A 685 34.72 11.26 30.27
C VAL A 685 33.82 11.90 31.34
N PRO A 686 34.08 13.16 31.74
CA PRO A 686 33.39 13.76 32.87
C PRO A 686 31.88 13.86 32.62
N GLY A 687 31.10 13.32 33.56
CA GLY A 687 29.65 13.45 33.59
C GLY A 687 28.85 12.50 32.68
N GLN A 688 29.49 11.67 31.85
CA GLN A 688 28.75 10.73 30.97
C GLN A 688 28.08 9.61 31.76
N LEU A 689 28.80 9.00 32.71
CA LEU A 689 28.21 8.01 33.62
C LEU A 689 27.04 8.60 34.42
N SER A 690 27.16 9.86 34.85
CA SER A 690 26.10 10.56 35.59
C SER A 690 24.88 10.83 34.71
N ARG A 691 25.08 11.13 33.42
CA ARG A 691 23.99 11.26 32.44
C ARG A 691 23.31 9.92 32.17
N LEU A 692 24.08 8.83 32.08
CA LEU A 692 23.53 7.48 31.93
C LEU A 692 22.66 7.10 33.13
N ILE A 693 23.15 7.29 34.37
CA ILE A 693 22.38 7.05 35.59
C ILE A 693 21.13 7.94 35.62
N ARG A 694 21.25 9.22 35.26
CA ARG A 694 20.10 10.13 35.17
C ARG A 694 19.06 9.66 34.16
N SER A 695 19.49 9.11 33.02
CA SER A 695 18.58 8.53 32.03
C SER A 695 17.87 7.28 32.53
N ILE A 696 18.42 6.58 33.53
CA ILE A 696 17.77 5.45 34.18
C ILE A 696 16.80 5.96 35.27
N SER A 697 17.12 7.08 35.92
CA SER A 697 16.41 7.59 37.10
C SER A 697 15.23 8.51 36.83
N GLN A 698 15.06 8.98 35.59
CA GLN A 698 14.02 9.92 35.19
C GLN A 698 12.61 9.46 35.62
N LEU A 699 11.82 10.40 36.14
CA LEU A 699 10.45 10.19 36.58
C LEU A 699 9.52 10.16 35.37
N GLY A 700 8.58 9.21 35.33
CA GLY A 700 7.57 9.12 34.26
C GLY A 700 7.41 7.71 33.69
N ARG A 701 6.78 7.62 32.52
CA ARG A 701 6.55 6.35 31.80
C ARG A 701 7.89 5.78 31.31
N ILE A 702 8.07 4.46 31.44
CA ILE A 702 9.26 3.76 30.93
C ILE A 702 9.32 3.90 29.40
N THR A 703 10.28 4.70 28.93
CA THR A 703 10.61 4.90 27.51
C THR A 703 11.67 3.92 27.03
N GLU A 704 11.91 3.88 25.71
CA GLU A 704 12.98 3.08 25.11
C GLU A 704 14.36 3.47 25.65
N ARG A 705 14.60 4.77 25.87
CA ARG A 705 15.86 5.29 26.42
C ARG A 705 16.19 4.68 27.78
N HIS A 706 15.21 4.56 28.67
CA HIS A 706 15.39 3.94 29.99
C HIS A 706 15.86 2.48 29.85
N ALA A 707 15.16 1.71 29.02
CA ALA A 707 15.44 0.29 28.81
C ALA A 707 16.83 0.05 28.21
N VAL A 708 17.18 0.77 27.15
CA VAL A 708 18.48 0.59 26.46
C VAL A 708 19.63 1.06 27.36
N SER A 709 19.46 2.16 28.12
CA SER A 709 20.45 2.63 29.09
C SER A 709 20.73 1.61 30.20
N ALA A 710 19.68 1.03 30.79
CA ALA A 710 19.84 -0.02 31.80
C ALA A 710 20.46 -1.30 31.21
N THR A 711 20.08 -1.64 29.97
CA THR A 711 20.62 -2.80 29.25
C THR A 711 22.12 -2.62 28.99
N LEU A 712 22.56 -1.47 28.49
CA LEU A 712 23.98 -1.18 28.26
C LEU A 712 24.78 -1.41 29.54
N LEU A 713 24.34 -0.83 30.66
CA LEU A 713 25.04 -0.94 31.92
C LEU A 713 25.17 -2.40 32.41
N SER A 714 24.12 -3.20 32.20
CA SER A 714 24.11 -4.63 32.53
C SER A 714 24.99 -5.50 31.63
N LYS A 715 25.26 -5.06 30.39
CA LYS A 715 26.03 -5.80 29.39
C LYS A 715 27.52 -5.43 29.38
N LEU A 716 27.93 -4.40 30.10
CA LEU A 716 29.34 -4.06 30.30
C LEU A 716 30.03 -5.11 31.20
N PRO A 717 31.36 -5.27 31.12
CA PRO A 717 32.07 -6.32 31.85
C PRO A 717 31.82 -6.26 33.37
N TYR A 718 31.43 -7.40 33.95
CA TYR A 718 31.03 -7.47 35.36
C TYR A 718 32.18 -7.16 36.33
N GLN A 719 33.38 -7.69 36.05
CA GLN A 719 34.58 -7.59 36.89
C GLN A 719 35.32 -6.24 36.78
N HIS A 720 34.70 -5.19 36.23
CA HIS A 720 35.36 -3.89 36.04
C HIS A 720 35.22 -2.98 37.27
N LEU A 721 36.13 -3.15 38.24
CA LEU A 721 36.08 -2.47 39.55
C LEU A 721 35.88 -0.96 39.47
N THR A 722 36.63 -0.24 38.63
CA THR A 722 36.53 1.23 38.51
C THR A 722 35.12 1.72 38.15
N LEU A 723 34.39 0.96 37.33
CA LEU A 723 33.04 1.33 36.93
C LEU A 723 32.05 1.01 38.06
N ASN A 724 32.24 -0.12 38.76
CA ASN A 724 31.40 -0.47 39.91
C ASN A 724 31.54 0.56 41.05
N LEU A 725 32.77 0.98 41.38
CA LEU A 725 33.01 2.06 42.34
C LEU A 725 32.41 3.39 41.88
N ALA A 726 32.57 3.75 40.60
CA ALA A 726 31.99 4.97 40.07
C ALA A 726 30.45 4.98 40.12
N LEU A 727 29.79 3.83 39.95
CA LEU A 727 28.34 3.70 40.13
C LEU A 727 27.92 3.92 41.58
N LEU A 728 28.68 3.39 42.54
CA LEU A 728 28.43 3.56 43.97
C LEU A 728 28.56 5.03 44.39
N HIS A 729 29.67 5.68 44.04
CA HIS A 729 29.91 7.09 44.37
C HIS A 729 28.86 8.05 43.76
N GLN A 730 28.16 7.63 42.70
CA GLN A 730 27.11 8.42 42.04
C GLN A 730 25.69 8.08 42.51
N ASN A 731 25.53 7.35 43.62
CA ASN A 731 24.23 6.94 44.17
C ASN A 731 23.35 6.15 43.18
N ALA A 732 23.96 5.32 42.32
CA ALA A 732 23.23 4.51 41.36
C ALA A 732 22.40 3.40 42.05
N VAL A 733 22.91 2.80 43.13
CA VAL A 733 22.26 1.66 43.81
C VAL A 733 20.90 2.02 44.43
N PRO A 734 20.78 3.06 45.29
CA PRO A 734 19.46 3.47 45.81
C PRO A 734 18.47 3.81 44.70
N THR A 735 18.96 4.43 43.62
CA THR A 735 18.16 4.82 42.46
C THR A 735 17.59 3.61 41.73
N MET A 736 18.41 2.57 41.48
CA MET A 736 17.97 1.33 40.83
C MET A 736 16.97 0.57 41.70
N LEU A 737 17.22 0.48 43.01
CA LEU A 737 16.34 -0.20 43.96
C LEU A 737 14.96 0.46 44.02
N ALA A 738 14.91 1.80 44.12
CA ALA A 738 13.65 2.53 44.10
C ALA A 738 12.83 2.24 42.83
N LYS A 739 13.50 2.16 41.66
CA LYS A 739 12.84 1.86 40.38
C LYS A 739 12.36 0.42 40.27
N ILE A 740 13.14 -0.56 40.76
CA ILE A 740 12.71 -1.96 40.82
C ILE A 740 11.45 -2.09 41.69
N GLU A 741 11.45 -1.43 42.85
CA GLU A 741 10.32 -1.47 43.78
C GLU A 741 9.06 -0.81 43.18
N GLU A 742 9.22 0.30 42.46
CA GLU A 742 8.14 0.97 41.70
C GLU A 742 7.53 0.04 40.64
N MET A 743 8.36 -0.73 39.92
CA MET A 743 7.91 -1.69 38.91
C MET A 743 7.20 -2.90 39.52
N GLN A 744 7.67 -3.38 40.67
CA GLN A 744 7.04 -4.48 41.40
C GLN A 744 5.66 -4.11 41.93
N ARG A 745 5.44 -2.85 42.35
CA ARG A 745 4.15 -2.32 42.82
C ARG A 745 3.08 -2.18 41.73
N GLY A 746 3.41 -2.46 40.46
CA GLY A 746 2.43 -2.58 39.37
C GLY A 746 2.14 -1.30 38.59
N GLY A 747 2.65 -0.15 39.02
CA GLY A 747 2.34 1.16 38.40
C GLY A 747 2.86 1.36 36.96
N MET A 748 3.83 0.56 36.49
CA MET A 748 4.54 0.80 35.21
C MET A 748 4.60 -0.41 34.25
N ARG A 749 3.86 -1.50 34.52
CA ARG A 749 3.97 -2.77 33.78
C ARG A 749 3.38 -2.75 32.35
N ALA A 750 2.69 -1.69 31.95
CA ALA A 750 2.01 -1.59 30.64
C ALA A 750 2.92 -1.19 29.46
N SER A 751 4.23 -0.96 29.68
CA SER A 751 5.17 -0.58 28.60
C SER A 751 5.84 -1.81 27.96
N ARG A 752 5.93 -1.86 26.62
CA ARG A 752 6.73 -2.85 25.89
C ARG A 752 8.21 -2.86 26.29
N HIS A 753 8.69 -1.75 26.87
CA HIS A 753 10.07 -1.57 27.33
C HIS A 753 10.25 -1.92 28.81
N ALA A 754 9.18 -2.24 29.54
CA ALA A 754 9.26 -2.54 30.98
C ALA A 754 10.08 -3.80 31.26
N LYS A 755 9.90 -4.88 30.50
CA LYS A 755 10.65 -6.13 30.72
C LYS A 755 12.17 -5.95 30.50
N PRO A 756 12.65 -5.42 29.35
CA PRO A 756 14.08 -5.15 29.14
C PRO A 756 14.68 -4.15 30.14
N TYR A 757 13.87 -3.17 30.60
CA TYR A 757 14.31 -2.23 31.62
C TYR A 757 14.53 -2.91 32.98
N LEU A 758 13.61 -3.79 33.42
CA LEU A 758 13.78 -4.55 34.65
C LEU A 758 15.01 -5.47 34.59
N GLU A 759 15.18 -6.17 33.47
CA GLU A 759 16.35 -7.02 33.23
C GLU A 759 17.66 -6.24 33.32
N GLY A 760 17.71 -5.05 32.70
CA GLY A 760 18.86 -4.15 32.78
C GLY A 760 19.14 -3.62 34.19
N LEU A 761 18.10 -3.25 34.95
CA LEU A 761 18.23 -2.79 36.33
C LEU A 761 18.78 -3.90 37.25
N VAL A 762 18.19 -5.09 37.18
CA VAL A 762 18.61 -6.25 37.98
C VAL A 762 20.02 -6.68 37.58
N GLY A 763 20.33 -6.72 36.27
CA GLY A 763 21.68 -7.03 35.80
C GLY A 763 22.73 -6.01 36.25
N SER A 764 22.35 -4.74 36.36
CA SER A 764 23.23 -3.67 36.90
C SER A 764 23.49 -3.83 38.40
N LEU A 765 22.52 -4.31 39.18
CA LEU A 765 22.72 -4.64 40.60
C LEU A 765 23.57 -5.91 40.78
N VAL A 766 23.23 -6.97 40.05
CA VAL A 766 23.93 -8.26 40.10
C VAL A 766 25.39 -8.09 39.70
N ARG A 767 25.70 -7.17 38.79
CA ARG A 767 27.08 -6.80 38.46
C ARG A 767 27.94 -6.44 39.67
N LEU A 768 27.38 -5.70 40.63
CA LEU A 768 28.11 -5.31 41.85
C LEU A 768 28.46 -6.51 42.73
N THR A 769 27.66 -7.59 42.67
CA THR A 769 27.94 -8.83 43.42
C THR A 769 29.18 -9.58 42.93
N THR A 770 29.71 -9.24 41.74
CA THR A 770 30.94 -9.88 41.22
C THR A 770 32.23 -9.25 41.76
N THR A 771 32.15 -8.07 42.40
CA THR A 771 33.31 -7.35 42.95
C THR A 771 33.20 -7.13 44.46
N LEU A 772 32.62 -8.10 45.18
CA LEU A 772 32.45 -8.07 46.65
C LEU A 772 33.76 -8.16 47.46
N HIS A 773 34.90 -8.34 46.79
CA HIS A 773 36.22 -8.27 47.43
C HIS A 773 36.60 -6.85 47.85
N ASP A 774 35.99 -5.84 47.24
CA ASP A 774 36.15 -4.43 47.60
C ASP A 774 35.23 -4.05 48.77
N GLN A 775 35.75 -3.27 49.72
CA GLN A 775 35.02 -2.94 50.96
C GLN A 775 33.82 -2.01 50.72
N ASP A 776 33.91 -1.06 49.79
CA ASP A 776 32.82 -0.10 49.55
C ASP A 776 31.64 -0.80 48.86
N VAL A 777 31.94 -1.70 47.91
CA VAL A 777 30.92 -2.52 47.23
C VAL A 777 30.25 -3.48 48.21
N LEU A 778 31.05 -4.12 49.07
CA LEU A 778 30.55 -5.03 50.09
C LEU A 778 29.61 -4.31 51.07
N GLN A 779 30.02 -3.13 51.57
CA GLN A 779 29.22 -2.34 52.49
C GLN A 779 27.89 -1.90 51.85
N ALA A 780 27.91 -1.46 50.59
CA ALA A 780 26.69 -1.09 49.87
C ALA A 780 25.72 -2.28 49.70
N ALA A 781 26.22 -3.49 49.42
CA ALA A 781 25.40 -4.69 49.34
C ALA A 781 24.75 -5.06 50.68
N MET A 782 25.47 -4.80 51.79
CA MET A 782 24.96 -5.00 53.16
C MET A 782 23.91 -3.95 53.55
N ASP A 783 24.21 -2.66 53.35
CA ASP A 783 23.35 -1.54 53.70
C ASP A 783 21.98 -1.61 53.00
N HIS A 784 21.97 -2.12 51.77
CA HIS A 784 20.77 -2.28 50.97
C HIS A 784 20.18 -3.70 50.96
N ASN A 785 20.75 -4.62 51.75
CA ASN A 785 20.29 -6.01 51.89
C ASN A 785 19.98 -6.70 50.54
N PHE A 786 21.01 -6.78 49.68
CA PHE A 786 20.86 -7.34 48.33
C PHE A 786 20.26 -8.76 48.34
N THR A 787 20.57 -9.58 49.34
CA THR A 787 20.00 -10.93 49.51
C THR A 787 18.48 -10.91 49.54
N SER A 788 17.88 -10.01 50.33
CA SER A 788 16.41 -9.91 50.41
C SER A 788 15.80 -9.38 49.12
N VAL A 789 16.45 -8.39 48.47
CA VAL A 789 15.98 -7.81 47.22
C VAL A 789 15.96 -8.86 46.09
N LEU A 790 17.05 -9.61 45.94
CA LEU A 790 17.15 -10.65 44.91
C LEU A 790 16.20 -11.83 45.20
N THR A 791 16.01 -12.18 46.48
CA THR A 791 15.03 -13.21 46.87
C THR A 791 13.59 -12.80 46.50
N ASP A 792 13.21 -11.55 46.75
CA ASP A 792 11.88 -11.02 46.38
C ASP A 792 11.67 -11.03 44.85
N LEU A 793 12.74 -10.76 44.08
CA LEU A 793 12.70 -10.78 42.62
C LEU A 793 12.47 -12.19 42.05
N LEU A 794 12.99 -13.25 42.66
CA LEU A 794 12.75 -14.63 42.24
C LEU A 794 11.25 -14.98 42.29
N VAL A 795 10.56 -14.56 43.36
CA VAL A 795 9.14 -14.87 43.61
C VAL A 795 8.22 -14.00 42.76
N ARG A 796 8.49 -12.69 42.70
CA ARG A 796 7.55 -11.72 42.09
C ARG A 796 7.73 -11.52 40.59
N SER A 797 8.78 -12.09 40.00
CA SER A 797 9.14 -11.93 38.58
C SER A 797 9.07 -13.22 37.77
N SER A 798 8.16 -14.14 38.11
CA SER A 798 7.92 -15.41 37.41
C SER A 798 7.52 -15.32 35.93
N GLY A 799 7.48 -14.12 35.35
CA GLY A 799 7.27 -13.87 33.91
C GLY A 799 8.50 -13.40 33.13
N SER A 800 9.68 -13.29 33.77
CA SER A 800 10.95 -13.05 33.07
C SER A 800 12.05 -13.99 33.57
N ASP A 801 12.34 -15.00 32.75
CA ASP A 801 13.45 -15.94 32.91
C ASP A 801 14.77 -15.23 33.19
N GLU A 802 15.08 -14.15 32.46
CA GLU A 802 16.35 -13.44 32.60
C GLU A 802 16.46 -12.74 33.96
N VAL A 803 15.37 -12.17 34.48
CA VAL A 803 15.36 -11.59 35.83
C VAL A 803 15.59 -12.68 36.88
N GLN A 804 14.94 -13.83 36.75
CA GLN A 804 15.13 -14.95 37.68
C GLN A 804 16.55 -15.51 37.61
N ARG A 805 17.10 -15.66 36.40
CA ARG A 805 18.49 -16.07 36.18
C ARG A 805 19.46 -15.10 36.85
N LEU A 806 19.33 -13.81 36.58
CA LEU A 806 20.21 -12.78 37.15
C LEU A 806 20.10 -12.73 38.68
N ALA A 807 18.89 -12.82 39.23
CA ALA A 807 18.69 -12.85 40.68
C ALA A 807 19.35 -14.06 41.33
N ALA A 808 19.22 -15.25 40.74
CA ALA A 808 19.88 -16.46 41.21
C ALA A 808 21.41 -16.36 41.14
N VAL A 809 21.97 -15.83 40.03
CA VAL A 809 23.42 -15.57 39.91
C VAL A 809 23.91 -14.58 40.98
N GLY A 810 23.16 -13.52 41.26
CA GLY A 810 23.53 -12.56 42.30
C GLY A 810 23.51 -13.19 43.70
N LEU A 811 22.54 -14.07 43.98
CA LEU A 811 22.47 -14.82 45.24
C LEU A 811 23.60 -15.84 45.38
N GLU A 812 24.00 -16.51 44.30
CA GLU A 812 25.18 -17.38 44.25
C GLU A 812 26.44 -16.60 44.66
N ASN A 813 26.71 -15.46 44.01
CA ASN A 813 27.87 -14.62 44.30
C ASN A 813 27.89 -14.10 45.75
N LEU A 814 26.73 -13.68 46.27
CA LEU A 814 26.60 -13.20 47.65
C LEU A 814 26.82 -14.32 48.67
N SER A 815 26.22 -15.49 48.43
CA SER A 815 26.32 -16.64 49.33
C SER A 815 27.73 -17.20 49.42
N GLN A 816 28.54 -17.09 48.36
CA GLN A 816 29.96 -17.47 48.39
C GLN A 816 30.77 -16.67 49.42
N GLN A 817 30.32 -15.47 49.80
CA GLN A 817 30.98 -14.65 50.83
C GLN A 817 30.50 -14.96 52.26
N SER A 818 29.46 -15.77 52.43
CA SER A 818 28.85 -16.04 53.73
C SER A 818 29.79 -16.72 54.72
N ALA A 819 30.56 -17.72 54.27
CA ALA A 819 31.51 -18.47 55.10
C ALA A 819 32.59 -17.55 55.71
N ASN A 820 33.19 -16.68 54.88
CA ASN A 820 34.23 -15.73 55.30
C ASN A 820 33.70 -14.68 56.29
N ARG A 821 32.39 -14.43 56.30
CA ARG A 821 31.77 -13.34 57.04
C ARG A 821 31.10 -13.78 58.33
N SER A 822 30.67 -15.03 58.41
CA SER A 822 30.16 -15.68 59.61
C SER A 822 31.23 -15.67 60.70
N LYS A 823 30.96 -14.99 61.82
CA LYS A 823 31.84 -15.00 63.00
C LYS A 823 31.25 -15.91 64.07
N PRO A 824 32.07 -16.73 64.76
CA PRO A 824 31.63 -17.40 65.97
C PRO A 824 31.32 -16.34 67.05
N PRO A 825 30.36 -16.59 67.96
CA PRO A 825 29.99 -15.63 69.00
C PRO A 825 31.20 -15.34 69.90
N SER A 826 31.48 -14.05 70.13
CA SER A 826 32.54 -13.59 71.02
C SER A 826 32.37 -14.17 72.43
N GLU A 827 33.46 -14.64 73.05
CA GLU A 827 33.49 -15.38 74.34
C GLU A 827 32.92 -14.64 75.56
N GLU A 828 32.52 -13.37 75.46
CA GLU A 828 32.02 -12.59 76.61
C GLU A 828 30.55 -12.89 77.01
N GLN A 829 29.84 -13.79 76.31
CA GLN A 829 28.43 -14.10 76.60
C GLN A 829 28.15 -15.56 76.98
N GLN A 830 29.08 -16.25 77.67
CA GLN A 830 28.69 -17.45 78.42
C GLN A 830 28.11 -17.09 79.79
N PRO A 831 26.85 -17.45 80.11
CA PRO A 831 26.36 -17.33 81.48
C PRO A 831 27.14 -18.32 82.36
N LYS A 832 27.78 -17.80 83.41
CA LYS A 832 28.53 -18.58 84.39
C LYS A 832 27.68 -19.74 84.91
N LYS A 833 28.22 -20.97 84.80
CA LYS A 833 27.60 -22.21 85.28
C LYS A 833 27.43 -22.16 86.80
N ASN A 834 26.22 -21.84 87.29
CA ASN A 834 25.85 -22.08 88.68
C ASN A 834 25.21 -23.48 88.81
N ILE A 835 26.04 -24.42 89.22
CA ILE A 835 25.64 -25.72 89.75
C ILE A 835 24.96 -25.44 91.09
N LEU A 836 23.61 -25.44 91.14
CA LEU A 836 22.74 -25.76 92.30
C LEU A 836 21.29 -25.30 92.03
N ARG A 837 20.50 -26.11 91.30
CA ARG A 837 19.05 -26.21 91.54
C ARG A 837 18.47 -27.49 90.91
N ARG A 838 18.72 -28.63 91.57
CA ARG A 838 17.77 -29.75 91.52
C ARG A 838 16.64 -29.46 92.50
N LEU A 839 15.45 -29.95 92.17
CA LEU A 839 14.17 -29.94 92.92
C LEU A 839 13.22 -28.76 92.61
N ARG A 840 12.42 -28.92 91.54
CA ARG A 840 10.96 -29.10 91.69
C ARG A 840 10.34 -29.52 90.36
N THR A 841 9.59 -30.61 90.44
CA THR A 841 8.72 -31.21 89.42
C THR A 841 7.51 -30.32 89.15
N GLY A 842 7.13 -30.22 87.87
CA GLY A 842 5.84 -29.63 87.45
C GLY A 842 5.80 -29.52 85.93
N ARG A 843 5.21 -30.52 85.28
CA ARG A 843 4.89 -30.50 83.83
C ARG A 843 3.96 -29.32 83.55
N VAL A 844 4.43 -28.36 82.75
CA VAL A 844 3.59 -27.47 81.96
C VAL A 844 4.23 -27.40 80.57
N HIS A 845 3.53 -27.91 79.57
CA HIS A 845 3.85 -27.68 78.16
C HIS A 845 3.57 -26.20 77.86
N ASP A 846 4.63 -25.41 77.74
CA ASP A 846 4.55 -24.06 77.22
C ASP A 846 5.21 -24.04 75.84
N ASN A 847 4.39 -24.02 74.79
CA ASN A 847 4.77 -23.90 73.39
C ASN A 847 5.23 -22.46 73.11
N ARG A 848 6.41 -22.09 73.60
CA ARG A 848 7.08 -20.84 73.22
C ARG A 848 8.41 -21.17 72.54
N LYS A 849 8.47 -20.93 71.22
CA LYS A 849 9.73 -20.89 70.44
C LYS A 849 10.72 -19.98 71.17
N PRO A 850 11.98 -20.39 71.43
CA PRO A 850 12.99 -19.49 72.00
C PRO A 850 13.31 -18.35 71.01
N PRO A 851 13.72 -17.17 71.50
CA PRO A 851 14.10 -16.05 70.64
C PRO A 851 15.30 -16.38 69.73
N ALA A 852 15.30 -15.84 68.51
CA ALA A 852 16.19 -16.20 67.40
C ALA A 852 17.67 -15.78 67.54
N HIS A 853 18.08 -15.12 68.63
CA HIS A 853 19.40 -14.48 68.72
C HIS A 853 20.53 -15.33 69.32
N SER A 854 20.41 -16.67 69.34
CA SER A 854 21.48 -17.53 69.90
C SER A 854 21.67 -18.88 69.22
N ARG A 855 21.08 -19.10 68.03
CA ARG A 855 21.36 -20.31 67.25
C ARG A 855 22.45 -20.00 66.23
N LEU A 856 23.53 -20.75 66.30
CA LEU A 856 24.55 -20.75 65.25
C LEU A 856 23.90 -21.23 63.97
N CYS A 857 24.24 -20.60 62.85
CA CYS A 857 23.78 -21.02 61.54
C CYS A 857 24.19 -22.48 61.32
N PRO A 858 23.27 -23.38 60.92
CA PRO A 858 23.58 -24.79 60.70
C PRO A 858 24.60 -25.00 59.56
N VAL A 859 24.72 -24.03 58.64
CA VAL A 859 25.64 -24.11 57.48
C VAL A 859 26.96 -23.37 57.76
N HIS A 860 26.91 -22.17 58.34
CA HIS A 860 28.10 -21.33 58.49
C HIS A 860 28.68 -21.30 59.92
N ARG A 861 28.09 -22.07 60.87
CA ARG A 861 28.53 -22.25 62.27
C ARG A 861 28.77 -20.97 63.09
N GLY A 862 28.25 -19.83 62.65
CA GLY A 862 28.35 -18.53 63.31
C GLY A 862 27.03 -17.76 63.24
N VAL A 863 27.06 -16.48 63.65
CA VAL A 863 25.86 -15.62 63.58
C VAL A 863 25.68 -15.14 62.15
N CYS A 864 24.58 -15.53 61.54
CA CYS A 864 24.23 -15.17 60.18
C CYS A 864 23.00 -14.26 60.12
N SER A 865 22.97 -13.42 59.11
CA SER A 865 21.79 -12.68 58.66
C SER A 865 21.82 -12.50 57.14
N PRO A 866 20.66 -12.29 56.49
CA PRO A 866 20.60 -12.02 55.05
C PRO A 866 21.30 -10.71 54.67
N ALA A 867 21.32 -9.71 55.56
CA ALA A 867 21.95 -8.41 55.28
C ALA A 867 23.46 -8.41 55.53
N ALA A 868 23.94 -8.95 56.66
CA ALA A 868 25.35 -8.80 57.07
C ALA A 868 26.26 -9.96 56.63
N THR A 869 25.69 -11.14 56.40
CA THR A 869 26.44 -12.34 55.97
C THR A 869 25.90 -12.97 54.70
N PHE A 870 24.85 -12.41 54.10
CA PHE A 870 24.21 -12.92 52.89
C PHE A 870 23.72 -14.38 52.95
N CYS A 871 23.42 -14.87 54.15
CA CYS A 871 23.04 -16.27 54.36
C CYS A 871 21.66 -16.57 53.72
N LEU A 872 21.63 -17.50 52.76
CA LEU A 872 20.41 -17.90 52.05
C LEU A 872 19.40 -18.61 52.96
N VAL A 873 19.87 -19.33 53.98
CA VAL A 873 19.00 -20.07 54.92
C VAL A 873 18.23 -19.11 55.81
N GLU A 874 18.92 -18.16 56.45
CA GLU A 874 18.28 -17.12 57.27
C GLU A 874 17.44 -16.15 56.43
N GLY A 875 17.75 -16.03 55.13
CA GLY A 875 16.96 -15.25 54.16
C GLY A 875 15.69 -15.93 53.66
N GLY A 876 15.45 -17.21 54.00
CA GLY A 876 14.32 -17.98 53.46
C GLY A 876 14.41 -18.21 51.94
N THR A 877 15.59 -18.07 51.34
CA THR A 877 15.79 -18.08 49.89
C THR A 877 15.76 -19.49 49.29
N VAL A 878 16.02 -20.52 50.11
CA VAL A 878 16.09 -21.93 49.67
C VAL A 878 14.77 -22.40 49.04
N GLU A 879 13.63 -22.12 49.69
CA GLU A 879 12.30 -22.47 49.16
C GLU A 879 12.00 -21.74 47.85
N CYS A 880 12.38 -20.46 47.75
CA CYS A 880 12.20 -19.66 46.55
C CYS A 880 13.02 -20.22 45.36
N LEU A 881 14.27 -20.62 45.60
CA LEU A 881 15.13 -21.22 44.58
C LEU A 881 14.60 -22.58 44.12
N LEU A 882 14.11 -23.41 45.03
CA LEU A 882 13.46 -24.68 44.69
C LEU A 882 12.20 -24.46 43.85
N GLY A 883 11.36 -23.47 44.20
CA GLY A 883 10.21 -23.08 43.39
C GLY A 883 10.58 -22.66 41.98
N VAL A 884 11.73 -22.02 41.77
CA VAL A 884 12.26 -21.68 40.44
C VAL A 884 12.67 -22.93 39.66
N LEU A 885 13.30 -23.92 40.30
CA LEU A 885 13.65 -25.20 39.68
C LEU A 885 12.42 -26.01 39.25
N GLU A 886 11.28 -25.87 39.94
CA GLU A 886 10.03 -26.57 39.59
C GLU A 886 9.24 -25.89 38.48
N SER A 887 9.27 -24.55 38.43
CA SER A 887 8.40 -23.74 37.57
C SER A 887 9.02 -23.34 36.22
N ASN A 888 10.35 -23.40 36.07
CA ASN A 888 11.05 -22.95 34.87
C ASN A 888 11.67 -24.09 34.07
N GLU A 889 11.44 -24.09 32.76
CA GLU A 889 12.03 -25.05 31.83
C GLU A 889 13.37 -24.56 31.22
N ASN A 890 13.73 -23.30 31.44
CA ASN A 890 14.92 -22.69 30.86
C ASN A 890 16.20 -23.16 31.58
N SER A 891 17.05 -23.91 30.87
CA SER A 891 18.28 -24.51 31.40
C SER A 891 19.21 -23.50 32.09
N HIS A 892 19.30 -22.26 31.60
CA HIS A 892 20.19 -21.25 32.19
C HIS A 892 19.67 -20.70 33.52
N VAL A 893 18.35 -20.62 33.69
CA VAL A 893 17.71 -20.21 34.95
C VAL A 893 17.89 -21.31 35.99
N VAL A 894 17.63 -22.55 35.58
CA VAL A 894 17.81 -23.76 36.40
C VAL A 894 19.26 -23.89 36.86
N GLU A 895 20.22 -23.70 35.94
CA GLU A 895 21.64 -23.73 36.27
C GLU A 895 21.97 -22.71 37.36
N ALA A 896 21.57 -21.44 37.19
CA ALA A 896 21.85 -20.37 38.14
C ALA A 896 21.22 -20.63 39.52
N ALA A 897 19.96 -21.08 39.55
CA ALA A 897 19.27 -21.40 40.80
C ALA A 897 19.93 -22.57 41.54
N LEU A 898 20.35 -23.59 40.80
CA LEU A 898 21.10 -24.72 41.35
C LEU A 898 22.48 -24.28 41.86
N GLY A 899 23.16 -23.37 41.16
CA GLY A 899 24.43 -22.80 41.62
C GLY A 899 24.32 -22.11 42.97
N ALA A 900 23.27 -21.30 43.16
CA ALA A 900 23.01 -20.65 44.44
C ALA A 900 22.68 -21.65 45.56
N LEU A 901 22.07 -22.81 45.27
CA LEU A 901 21.87 -23.86 46.27
C LEU A 901 23.16 -24.62 46.59
N CYS A 902 24.02 -24.81 45.57
CA CYS A 902 25.30 -25.50 45.70
C CYS A 902 26.24 -24.80 46.68
N THR A 903 26.16 -23.47 46.84
CA THR A 903 27.00 -22.73 47.81
C THR A 903 26.81 -23.18 49.26
N LEU A 904 25.68 -23.83 49.58
CA LEU A 904 25.41 -24.40 50.91
C LEU A 904 26.13 -25.74 51.14
N MET A 905 26.77 -26.30 50.12
CA MET A 905 27.54 -27.55 50.17
C MET A 905 29.01 -27.34 49.77
N ASP A 906 29.46 -26.10 49.64
CA ASP A 906 30.85 -25.77 49.30
C ASP A 906 31.83 -26.21 50.41
N GLU A 907 33.10 -26.43 50.05
CA GLU A 907 34.14 -26.87 51.00
C GLU A 907 34.36 -25.88 52.17
N GLY A 908 33.99 -24.61 52.00
CA GLY A 908 34.14 -23.56 53.01
C GLY A 908 33.04 -23.52 54.07
N VAL A 909 32.02 -24.39 53.99
CA VAL A 909 30.88 -24.42 54.92
C VAL A 909 30.75 -25.76 55.65
N ASP A 910 29.86 -25.83 56.64
CA ASP A 910 29.46 -27.10 57.25
C ASP A 910 28.60 -27.90 56.27
N VAL A 911 29.24 -28.68 55.40
CA VAL A 911 28.59 -29.48 54.36
C VAL A 911 27.52 -30.42 54.94
N VAL A 912 27.76 -31.01 56.13
CA VAL A 912 26.77 -31.88 56.79
C VAL A 912 25.53 -31.09 57.21
N GLY A 913 25.73 -29.90 57.79
CA GLY A 913 24.64 -29.00 58.15
C GLY A 913 23.89 -28.44 56.93
N GLY A 914 24.61 -28.14 55.85
CA GLY A 914 24.05 -27.72 54.56
C GLY A 914 23.20 -28.80 53.91
N VAL A 915 23.72 -30.03 53.81
CA VAL A 915 22.99 -31.20 53.31
C VAL A 915 21.76 -31.49 54.15
N ALA A 916 21.82 -31.33 55.48
CA ALA A 916 20.66 -31.50 56.35
C ALA A 916 19.56 -30.48 56.03
N VAL A 917 19.90 -29.19 55.91
CA VAL A 917 18.94 -28.13 55.54
C VAL A 917 18.34 -28.39 54.15
N LEU A 918 19.15 -28.74 53.16
CA LEU A 918 18.66 -29.05 51.80
C LEU A 918 17.75 -30.29 51.77
N THR A 919 18.03 -31.29 52.62
CA THR A 919 17.20 -32.49 52.76
C THR A 919 15.86 -32.19 53.43
N GLU A 920 15.81 -31.26 54.39
CA GLU A 920 14.56 -30.81 55.02
C GLU A 920 13.58 -30.19 54.00
N HIS A 921 14.10 -29.60 52.93
CA HIS A 921 13.33 -29.02 51.83
C HIS A 921 13.14 -29.96 50.62
N ASP A 922 13.38 -31.27 50.76
CA ASP A 922 13.25 -32.26 49.67
C ASP A 922 14.12 -31.96 48.42
N THR A 923 15.22 -31.20 48.56
CA THR A 923 16.13 -30.84 47.45
C THR A 923 16.62 -32.05 46.64
N PRO A 924 17.00 -33.20 47.24
CA PRO A 924 17.45 -34.37 46.47
C PRO A 924 16.44 -34.83 45.42
N ARG A 925 15.13 -34.78 45.72
CA ARG A 925 14.07 -35.12 44.74
C ARG A 925 14.06 -34.18 43.54
N HIS A 926 14.23 -32.89 43.81
CA HIS A 926 14.26 -31.85 42.78
C HIS A 926 15.46 -32.04 41.87
N VAL A 927 16.65 -32.28 42.43
CA VAL A 927 17.88 -32.56 41.66
C VAL A 927 17.74 -33.82 40.81
N LEU A 928 17.19 -34.92 41.36
CA LEU A 928 16.94 -36.14 40.58
C LEU A 928 15.94 -35.92 39.44
N ARG A 929 14.90 -35.09 39.67
CA ARG A 929 13.95 -34.70 38.61
C ARG A 929 14.65 -33.97 37.47
N LEU A 930 15.54 -33.03 37.77
CA LEU A 930 16.33 -32.30 36.78
C LEU A 930 17.24 -33.24 35.98
N VAL A 931 17.92 -34.19 36.65
CA VAL A 931 18.72 -35.22 35.96
C VAL A 931 17.85 -36.03 35.00
N ARG A 932 16.63 -36.40 35.37
CA ARG A 932 15.71 -37.13 34.48
C ARG A 932 15.27 -36.31 33.28
N GLN A 933 15.03 -35.01 33.47
CA GLN A 933 14.58 -34.09 32.41
C GLN A 933 15.69 -33.82 31.40
N HIS A 934 16.94 -33.65 31.86
CA HIS A 934 18.05 -33.20 31.02
C HIS A 934 18.99 -34.29 30.51
N ARG A 935 18.75 -35.57 30.83
CA ARG A 935 19.62 -36.70 30.47
C ARG A 935 19.90 -36.91 28.96
N ASN A 936 19.06 -36.34 28.08
CA ASN A 936 19.10 -36.56 26.63
C ASN A 936 19.42 -35.30 25.81
N ASP A 937 19.66 -34.15 26.44
CA ASP A 937 19.91 -32.89 25.72
C ASP A 937 21.37 -32.82 25.24
N GLU A 938 21.60 -33.04 23.94
CA GLU A 938 22.94 -33.07 23.34
C GLU A 938 23.59 -31.67 23.17
N GLN A 939 22.86 -30.56 23.34
CA GLN A 939 23.32 -29.23 22.92
C GLN A 939 23.29 -28.09 23.97
N GLY A 940 23.01 -28.37 25.25
CA GLY A 940 23.00 -27.29 26.26
C GLY A 940 22.99 -27.64 27.75
N SER A 941 22.76 -28.89 28.15
CA SER A 941 22.53 -29.24 29.57
C SER A 941 23.76 -29.76 30.34
N GLY A 942 24.96 -29.72 29.75
CA GLY A 942 26.18 -30.22 30.40
C GLY A 942 26.47 -29.52 31.75
N ALA A 943 26.28 -28.21 31.82
CA ALA A 943 26.54 -27.45 33.05
C ALA A 943 25.51 -27.70 34.16
N VAL A 944 24.23 -27.87 33.81
CA VAL A 944 23.17 -28.24 34.76
C VAL A 944 23.43 -29.64 35.31
N LEU A 945 23.67 -30.63 34.43
CA LEU A 945 23.97 -32.00 34.85
C LEU A 945 25.23 -32.07 35.72
N ARG A 946 26.26 -31.28 35.42
CA ARG A 946 27.46 -31.18 36.27
C ARG A 946 27.12 -30.70 37.68
N ARG A 947 26.36 -29.61 37.81
CA ARG A 947 25.91 -29.10 39.12
C ARG A 947 25.01 -30.11 39.84
N CYS A 948 24.14 -30.82 39.12
CA CYS A 948 23.30 -31.87 39.68
C CYS A 948 24.13 -33.04 40.21
N PHE A 949 25.10 -33.55 39.44
CA PHE A 949 25.93 -34.66 39.86
C PHE A 949 26.78 -34.31 41.07
N TRP A 950 27.34 -33.10 41.11
CA TRP A 950 28.08 -32.63 42.28
C TRP A 950 27.18 -32.54 43.52
N ALA A 951 25.97 -31.99 43.39
CA ALA A 951 25.01 -31.98 44.50
C ALA A 951 24.65 -33.41 44.97
N LEU A 952 24.47 -34.36 44.04
CA LEU A 952 24.19 -35.77 44.37
C LEU A 952 25.38 -36.46 45.05
N GLU A 953 26.61 -36.14 44.66
CA GLU A 953 27.82 -36.58 45.34
C GLU A 953 27.82 -36.13 46.81
N CYS A 954 27.59 -34.83 47.05
CA CYS A 954 27.49 -34.28 48.40
C CYS A 954 26.39 -34.96 49.24
N PHE A 955 25.23 -35.25 48.63
CA PHE A 955 24.14 -35.97 49.30
C PHE A 955 24.47 -37.42 49.62
N LEU A 956 25.26 -38.11 48.80
CA LEU A 956 25.69 -39.49 49.05
C LEU A 956 26.76 -39.57 50.14
N GLU A 957 27.69 -38.62 50.17
CA GLU A 957 28.79 -38.62 51.13
C GLU A 957 28.38 -38.11 52.52
N ASN A 958 27.53 -37.09 52.59
CA ASN A 958 27.23 -36.34 53.82
C ASN A 958 25.76 -36.44 54.26
N GLY A 959 24.90 -37.11 53.49
CA GLY A 959 23.48 -37.27 53.79
C GLY A 959 23.16 -38.40 54.76
N GLY A 960 22.05 -38.29 55.49
CA GLY A 960 21.54 -39.39 56.32
C GLY A 960 20.91 -40.52 55.49
N ASP A 961 20.67 -41.68 56.11
CA ASP A 961 20.13 -42.90 55.46
C ASP A 961 18.92 -42.67 54.56
N ARG A 962 18.04 -41.72 54.93
CA ARG A 962 16.85 -41.37 54.13
C ARG A 962 17.24 -40.77 52.78
N CYS A 963 18.18 -39.81 52.79
CA CYS A 963 18.66 -39.11 51.60
C CYS A 963 19.44 -40.06 50.69
N VAL A 964 20.34 -40.86 51.25
CA VAL A 964 21.11 -41.87 50.50
C VAL A 964 20.19 -42.89 49.84
N ARG A 965 19.17 -43.42 50.57
CA ARG A 965 18.18 -44.32 49.98
C ARG A 965 17.40 -43.67 48.84
N GLU A 966 17.04 -42.41 48.98
CA GLU A 966 16.31 -41.67 47.95
C GLU A 966 17.11 -41.54 46.65
N VAL A 967 18.38 -41.12 46.75
CA VAL A 967 19.28 -41.02 45.60
C VAL A 967 19.58 -42.38 44.97
N THR A 968 19.91 -43.39 45.79
CA THR A 968 20.26 -44.74 45.29
C THR A 968 19.06 -45.51 44.71
N SER A 969 17.83 -45.18 45.12
CA SER A 969 16.60 -45.81 44.61
C SER A 969 16.16 -45.28 43.23
N ASP A 970 16.77 -44.20 42.72
CA ASP A 970 16.43 -43.63 41.43
C ASP A 970 16.85 -44.54 40.26
N ARG A 971 15.88 -44.94 39.43
CA ARG A 971 16.11 -45.86 38.31
C ARG A 971 16.78 -45.20 37.10
N ALA A 972 16.68 -43.89 36.96
CA ALA A 972 17.20 -43.15 35.80
C ALA A 972 18.63 -42.65 36.03
N LEU A 973 19.02 -42.40 37.28
CA LEU A 973 20.33 -41.88 37.66
C LEU A 973 21.51 -42.70 37.10
N PRO A 974 21.54 -44.05 37.19
CA PRO A 974 22.66 -44.83 36.65
C PRO A 974 22.85 -44.66 35.14
N SER A 975 21.74 -44.62 34.38
CA SER A 975 21.80 -44.43 32.93
C SER A 975 22.29 -43.02 32.55
N ALA A 976 21.88 -42.00 33.31
CA ALA A 976 22.32 -40.62 33.10
C ALA A 976 23.81 -40.44 33.43
N LEU A 977 24.30 -41.04 34.52
CA LEU A 977 25.71 -41.01 34.90
C LEU A 977 26.60 -41.72 33.87
N VAL A 978 26.19 -42.90 33.40
CA VAL A 978 26.93 -43.62 32.34
C VAL A 978 26.94 -42.83 31.03
N GLY A 979 25.81 -42.24 30.66
CA GLY A 979 25.72 -41.36 29.48
C GLY A 979 26.66 -40.16 29.58
N ALA A 980 26.67 -39.47 30.72
CA ALA A 980 27.53 -38.33 30.98
C ALA A 980 29.02 -38.71 31.05
N PHE A 981 29.36 -39.86 31.64
CA PHE A 981 30.73 -40.37 31.69
C PHE A 981 31.31 -40.68 30.30
N HIS A 982 30.49 -41.15 29.36
CA HIS A 982 30.95 -41.44 27.99
C HIS A 982 30.96 -40.19 27.10
N LYS A 983 29.88 -39.41 27.13
CA LYS A 983 29.62 -38.31 26.17
C LYS A 983 29.88 -36.89 26.70
N GLY A 984 30.09 -36.71 28.01
CA GLY A 984 30.24 -35.39 28.63
C GLY A 984 31.59 -34.71 28.37
N ASP A 985 31.70 -33.43 28.74
CA ASP A 985 32.98 -32.73 28.80
C ASP A 985 33.87 -33.27 29.93
N THR A 986 35.14 -32.91 29.95
CA THR A 986 36.13 -33.46 30.92
C THR A 986 35.69 -33.27 32.38
N ALA A 987 35.13 -32.10 32.71
CA ALA A 987 34.65 -31.79 34.06
C ALA A 987 33.40 -32.61 34.44
N THR A 988 32.43 -32.75 33.54
CA THR A 988 31.22 -33.55 33.80
C THR A 988 31.56 -35.03 33.93
N LYS A 989 32.54 -35.52 33.14
CA LYS A 989 33.05 -36.89 33.26
C LYS A 989 33.64 -37.18 34.63
N GLN A 990 34.46 -36.27 35.16
CA GLN A 990 35.08 -36.41 36.48
C GLN A 990 34.05 -36.49 37.60
N VAL A 991 33.05 -35.59 37.59
CA VAL A 991 31.99 -35.59 38.61
C VAL A 991 31.10 -36.82 38.47
N ALA A 992 30.74 -37.22 37.24
CA ALA A 992 29.95 -38.43 37.01
C ALA A 992 30.69 -39.72 37.45
N GLU A 993 32.00 -39.79 37.21
CA GLU A 993 32.87 -40.86 37.72
C GLU A 993 32.88 -40.92 39.24
N SER A 994 33.00 -39.76 39.90
CA SER A 994 33.02 -39.69 41.36
C SER A 994 31.70 -40.21 41.97
N VAL A 995 30.56 -39.78 41.44
CA VAL A 995 29.25 -40.29 41.86
C VAL A 995 29.11 -41.80 41.59
N LEU A 996 29.59 -42.31 40.45
CA LEU A 996 29.57 -43.76 40.15
C LEU A 996 30.44 -44.57 41.12
N ARG A 997 31.56 -44.02 41.59
CA ARG A 997 32.42 -44.60 42.63
C ARG A 997 31.71 -44.63 43.98
N SER A 998 31.06 -43.52 44.37
CA SER A 998 30.26 -43.44 45.60
C SER A 998 29.03 -44.37 45.60
N LEU A 999 28.54 -44.77 44.42
CA LEU A 999 27.49 -45.77 44.24
C LEU A 999 28.01 -47.22 44.15
N HIS A 1000 29.33 -47.45 44.27
CA HIS A 1000 29.99 -48.76 44.07
C HIS A 1000 29.66 -49.43 42.72
N ARG A 1001 29.50 -48.64 41.65
CA ARG A 1001 29.17 -49.14 40.29
C ARG A 1001 30.33 -49.07 39.30
N MET A 1002 31.51 -48.68 39.75
CA MET A 1002 32.77 -48.72 39.00
C MET A 1002 33.66 -49.84 39.57
N PRO A 1003 34.31 -50.66 38.74
CA PRO A 1003 35.27 -51.64 39.22
C PRO A 1003 36.49 -50.94 39.85
N ASP A 1004 36.79 -51.29 41.10
CA ASP A 1004 37.97 -50.80 41.82
C ASP A 1004 39.26 -51.43 41.24
N TYR A 1005 39.89 -50.77 40.27
CA TYR A 1005 41.20 -51.20 39.76
C TYR A 1005 42.35 -50.93 40.75
N SER A 1006 42.10 -50.24 41.87
CA SER A 1006 43.07 -50.02 42.94
C SER A 1006 43.41 -51.28 43.76
N ALA A 1007 42.67 -52.38 43.60
CA ALA A 1007 42.88 -53.62 44.35
C ALA A 1007 43.64 -54.72 43.58
N THR A 1008 44.13 -54.47 42.35
CA THR A 1008 44.73 -55.53 41.49
C THR A 1008 46.21 -55.31 41.17
N TYR A 1009 47.01 -54.85 42.12
CA TYR A 1009 48.48 -55.00 42.08
C TYR A 1009 48.92 -56.08 43.06
N MET A 1010 48.57 -57.32 42.75
CA MET A 1010 49.29 -58.49 43.25
C MET A 1010 49.24 -59.56 42.17
N SER A 1011 50.44 -59.94 41.68
CA SER A 1011 50.72 -61.14 40.87
C SER A 1011 50.30 -61.02 39.39
N VAL A 1012 51.09 -61.30 38.34
CA VAL A 1012 52.18 -62.27 38.13
C VAL A 1012 53.01 -61.82 36.90
N GLU A 1013 54.31 -62.14 36.94
CA GLU A 1013 55.29 -62.13 35.86
C GLU A 1013 54.93 -63.01 34.64
N LEU A 1014 55.52 -62.69 33.48
CA LEU A 1014 55.54 -63.36 32.17
C LEU A 1014 54.48 -62.93 31.16
#